data_AF-A0A937K443-F1
#
_entry.id   AF-A0A937K443-F1
#
_cell.length_a   1.000
_cell.length_b   1.000
_cell.length_c   1.000
_cell.angle_alpha   90.00
_cell.angle_beta   90.00
_cell.angle_gamma   90.00
#
_symmetry.space_group_name_H-M   'P 1'
#
loop_
_entity.id
_entity.type
_entity.pdbx_description
1 polymer ?
#
loop_
_entity_poly.entity_id
_entity_poly.type
_entity_poly.pdbx_seq_one_letter_code
_entity_poly.pdbx_strand_id
1 'polypeptide(L)'
;MENTKKTYDSINIMRLACAILVITIHTSALFSLGEVPGATLSFVIARIAVPFFFITTGYFIYEKYSKEGYLIKYLKRILIYYLGFSLAYGVILFNFIKQRNNSIELIVKDILFDGISPSLWYLPALILSIAVVALFLRKNWVKSLIILSIIVYAIGLLGDTYYGFILGTPFEKIVSAYNSVFVRTRNGLCFGVPFITLGVIINKYKLNEKIKKAAVFILLSAVIFGVEAYLLITNNIPIDHNMYVSLIILVPFIFIGLLNSKLSISERKSKLFRDMSLWVYCIHELLMVIIATMFPKVAGNSIIYFIVIAGIAVTISYFVVRKKSPDYQIYKKKEAFAIFTILACVVILIAANSSRPSASTQRTLTGGEMPAFSKIDDKASADIIGPMWKISNGDEVIYLYGTIEYGTKDMYPLNSKVEDAIKQSEGVVINADLDKVDAQKLYSIAILKSGDNIEKHVSGEAVEAYKEKTKLFEQMTKSNQPYDKLKNNKPQILAVNSIDSFINIYKENLNYSPNRYVIYSASQNKLPLIELTDKYKLIEEVGNAPDEVADASLKLLKYYSDKNVDKTLVLIDAWKKGDIEDINNKLNDKYIVPAGEEEIYKKLNDIVSKFQNSIDSKYKKEYSEKIDGYLKDKKKYFVALPTKYFSGEDGILKYLQSKGYTIEQVK
;
A
#
# COMPACT_ATOMS: atom_id res chain seq x y z
N MET A 1 24.68 40.36 36.86
CA MET A 1 23.89 39.18 36.46
C MET A 1 24.11 38.97 34.97
N GLU A 2 24.97 38.01 34.60
CA GLU A 2 25.13 37.63 33.20
C GLU A 2 23.78 37.19 32.65
N ASN A 3 23.37 37.83 31.55
CA ASN A 3 22.13 37.55 30.87
C ASN A 3 22.28 36.20 30.14
N THR A 4 22.16 35.10 30.88
CA THR A 4 22.30 33.74 30.33
C THR A 4 21.24 33.54 29.26
N LYS A 5 21.68 33.59 27.99
CA LYS A 5 20.85 33.43 26.81
C LYS A 5 20.13 32.08 26.92
N LYS A 6 18.80 32.11 27.10
CA LYS A 6 17.97 30.90 27.26
C LYS A 6 18.21 29.95 26.09
N THR A 7 18.79 28.78 26.35
CA THR A 7 19.01 27.73 25.35
C THR A 7 17.78 26.84 25.26
N TYR A 8 17.39 26.46 24.04
CA TYR A 8 16.22 25.60 23.78
C TYR A 8 16.67 24.16 23.53
N ASP A 9 17.46 23.63 24.46
CA ASP A 9 18.22 22.38 24.30
C ASP A 9 17.31 21.16 24.11
N SER A 10 16.31 21.02 24.97
CA SER A 10 15.33 19.93 24.89
C SER A 10 14.54 19.95 23.57
N ILE A 11 14.22 21.14 23.06
CA ILE A 11 13.53 21.29 21.77
C ILE A 11 14.44 20.85 20.63
N ASN A 12 15.73 21.24 20.64
CA ASN A 12 16.67 20.85 19.60
C ASN A 12 16.95 19.35 19.57
N ILE A 13 17.00 18.69 20.73
CA ILE A 13 17.05 17.22 20.82
C ILE A 13 15.79 16.61 20.21
N MET A 14 14.60 17.09 20.62
CA MET A 14 13.33 16.57 20.13
C MET A 14 13.19 16.76 18.61
N ARG A 15 13.70 17.86 18.03
CA ARG A 15 13.73 18.03 16.57
C ARG A 15 14.48 16.91 15.86
N LEU A 16 15.63 16.49 16.39
CA LEU A 16 16.37 15.36 15.82
C LEU A 16 15.60 14.05 16.00
N ALA A 17 15.00 13.82 17.17
CA ALA A 17 14.15 12.65 17.41
C ALA A 17 12.96 12.60 16.44
N CYS A 18 12.26 13.73 16.22
CA CYS A 18 11.20 13.84 15.24
C CYS A 18 11.68 13.59 13.81
N ALA A 19 12.90 14.01 13.45
CA ALA A 19 13.45 13.69 12.13
C ALA A 19 13.66 12.18 11.94
N ILE A 20 14.05 11.45 12.99
CA ILE A 20 14.15 9.99 12.98
C ILE A 20 12.75 9.33 12.95
N LEU A 21 11.76 9.91 13.64
CA LEU A 21 10.36 9.48 13.54
C LEU A 21 9.81 9.66 12.11
N VAL A 22 10.24 10.69 11.36
CA VAL A 22 9.88 10.80 9.94
C VAL A 22 10.46 9.63 9.13
N ILE A 23 11.71 9.23 9.38
CA ILE A 23 12.29 8.03 8.76
C ILE A 23 11.47 6.78 9.11
N THR A 24 11.01 6.68 10.36
CA THR A 24 10.18 5.58 10.84
C THR A 24 8.91 5.42 10.00
N ILE A 25 8.22 6.53 9.68
CA ILE A 25 7.01 6.53 8.83
C ILE A 25 7.34 6.01 7.43
N HIS A 26 8.38 6.55 6.79
CA HIS A 26 8.67 6.24 5.39
C HIS A 26 9.28 4.84 5.19
N THR A 27 10.02 4.34 6.18
CA THR A 27 10.60 2.98 6.15
C THR A 27 9.63 1.90 6.64
N SER A 28 8.42 2.28 7.08
CA SER A 28 7.44 1.37 7.69
C SER A 28 8.08 0.55 8.82
N ALA A 29 8.82 1.21 9.69
CA ALA A 29 9.61 0.52 10.71
C ALA A 29 8.74 -0.40 11.57
N LEU A 30 9.32 -1.55 11.96
CA LEU A 30 8.69 -2.62 12.75
C LEU A 30 7.60 -3.45 12.07
N PHE A 31 7.18 -3.17 10.83
CA PHE A 31 6.18 -4.01 10.14
C PHE A 31 6.66 -5.46 9.91
N SER A 32 7.98 -5.69 9.88
CA SER A 32 8.55 -7.05 9.84
C SER A 32 8.41 -7.83 11.16
N LEU A 33 7.93 -7.20 12.25
CA LEU A 33 7.51 -7.89 13.49
C LEU A 33 6.01 -8.20 13.51
N GLY A 34 5.26 -7.69 12.53
CA GLY A 34 3.80 -7.79 12.46
C GLY A 34 3.12 -6.44 12.28
N GLU A 35 1.83 -6.49 11.93
CA GLU A 35 1.03 -5.30 11.63
C GLU A 35 0.83 -4.41 12.85
N VAL A 36 0.56 -4.98 14.03
CA VAL A 36 0.25 -4.20 15.25
C VAL A 36 1.45 -3.34 15.68
N PRO A 37 2.69 -3.87 15.84
CA PRO A 37 3.86 -3.04 16.14
C PRO A 37 4.14 -1.99 15.05
N GLY A 38 4.05 -2.37 13.78
CA GLY A 38 4.30 -1.49 12.65
C GLY A 38 3.31 -0.31 12.58
N ALA A 39 2.02 -0.59 12.67
CA ALA A 39 0.94 0.41 12.66
C ALA A 39 1.00 1.30 13.90
N THR A 40 1.22 0.73 15.09
CA THR A 40 1.35 1.51 16.33
C THR A 40 2.49 2.51 16.22
N LEU A 41 3.65 2.09 15.71
CA LEU A 41 4.79 2.99 15.58
C LEU A 41 4.59 4.01 14.46
N SER A 42 4.23 3.56 13.26
CA SER A 42 4.22 4.41 12.05
C SER A 42 2.95 5.28 11.93
N PHE A 43 1.80 4.78 12.38
CA PHE A 43 0.50 5.46 12.23
C PHE A 43 0.07 6.20 13.50
N VAL A 44 0.68 5.89 14.65
CA VAL A 44 0.35 6.56 15.93
C VAL A 44 1.55 7.36 16.44
N ILE A 45 2.57 6.68 16.98
CA ILE A 45 3.68 7.34 17.70
C ILE A 45 4.44 8.34 16.82
N ALA A 46 4.81 7.93 15.60
CA ALA A 46 5.61 8.76 14.71
C ALA A 46 4.86 9.99 14.17
N ARG A 47 3.52 10.02 14.23
CA ARG A 47 2.69 11.12 13.73
C ARG A 47 2.80 12.42 14.55
N ILE A 48 3.46 12.37 15.71
CA ILE A 48 3.84 13.55 16.50
C ILE A 48 4.89 14.42 15.77
N ALA A 49 5.71 13.81 14.90
CA ALA A 49 6.91 14.45 14.35
C ALA A 49 6.64 15.75 13.56
N VAL A 50 5.76 15.70 12.57
CA VAL A 50 5.50 16.84 11.68
C VAL A 50 4.76 17.98 12.41
N PRO A 51 3.69 17.73 13.19
CA PRO A 51 3.08 18.74 14.06
C PRO A 51 4.09 19.45 14.97
N PHE A 52 5.05 18.71 15.53
CA PHE A 52 6.07 19.26 16.41
C PHE A 52 6.98 20.26 15.69
N PHE A 53 7.37 19.97 14.45
CA PHE A 53 8.16 20.90 13.63
C PHE A 53 7.39 22.20 13.31
N PHE A 54 6.10 22.09 12.99
CA PHE A 54 5.24 23.26 12.75
C PHE A 54 5.06 24.12 14.01
N ILE A 55 4.74 23.52 15.16
CA ILE A 55 4.63 24.24 16.45
C ILE A 55 5.95 24.94 16.80
N THR A 56 7.07 24.23 16.67
CA THR A 56 8.40 24.80 16.90
C THR A 56 8.63 26.03 16.03
N THR A 57 8.25 25.96 14.75
CA THR A 57 8.40 27.08 13.81
C THR A 57 7.51 28.27 14.21
N GLY A 58 6.24 28.04 14.52
CA GLY A 58 5.31 29.09 14.94
C GLY A 58 5.76 29.83 16.21
N TYR A 59 6.25 29.08 17.20
CA TYR A 59 6.77 29.65 18.44
C TYR A 59 7.91 30.64 18.19
N PHE A 60 8.91 30.27 17.37
CA PHE A 60 10.06 31.13 17.09
C PHE A 60 9.79 32.23 16.06
N ILE A 61 8.80 32.05 15.19
CA ILE A 61 8.34 33.10 14.29
C ILE A 61 7.69 34.23 15.08
N TYR A 62 6.83 33.92 16.05
CA TYR A 62 6.18 34.96 16.86
C TYR A 62 7.18 35.82 17.66
N GLU A 63 8.34 35.27 18.04
CA GLU A 63 9.39 36.04 18.72
C GLU A 63 10.05 37.10 17.81
N LYS A 64 10.01 36.91 16.48
CA LYS A 64 10.85 37.66 15.52
C LYS A 64 10.08 38.24 14.35
N TYR A 65 8.76 38.05 14.25
CA TYR A 65 7.97 38.49 13.10
C TYR A 65 7.96 40.01 12.91
N SER A 66 8.08 40.78 13.99
CA SER A 66 8.15 42.23 13.97
C SER A 66 9.51 42.77 13.51
N LYS A 67 10.55 41.92 13.45
CA LYS A 67 11.87 42.32 12.95
C LYS A 67 11.83 42.47 11.45
N GLU A 68 12.16 43.66 10.98
CA GLU A 68 12.11 44.01 9.56
C GLU A 68 12.94 43.04 8.70
N GLY A 69 12.35 42.58 7.60
CA GLY A 69 12.96 41.65 6.66
C GLY A 69 13.23 40.22 7.19
N TYR A 70 12.99 39.92 8.48
CA TYR A 70 13.28 38.59 9.06
C TYR A 70 12.51 37.47 8.36
N LEU A 71 11.18 37.63 8.21
CA LEU A 71 10.32 36.63 7.60
C LEU A 71 10.68 36.36 6.14
N ILE A 72 11.00 37.41 5.38
CA ILE A 72 11.40 37.29 3.97
C ILE A 72 12.72 36.52 3.87
N LYS A 73 13.72 36.86 4.70
CA LYS A 73 15.00 36.13 4.76
C LYS A 73 14.79 34.66 5.16
N TYR A 74 13.89 34.39 6.09
CA TYR A 74 13.57 33.03 6.54
C TYR A 74 12.91 32.19 5.45
N LEU A 75 11.86 32.73 4.79
CA LEU A 75 11.18 32.09 3.66
C LEU A 75 12.14 31.85 2.49
N LYS A 76 12.95 32.85 2.12
CA LYS A 76 13.96 32.71 1.06
C LYS A 76 14.94 31.58 1.36
N ARG A 77 15.39 31.46 2.62
CA ARG A 77 16.28 30.36 3.03
C ARG A 77 15.63 29.00 2.87
N ILE A 78 14.37 28.83 3.31
CA ILE A 78 13.64 27.56 3.18
C ILE A 78 13.41 27.23 1.70
N LEU A 79 13.03 28.23 0.89
CA LEU A 79 12.83 28.07 -0.55
C LEU A 79 14.09 27.59 -1.26
N ILE A 80 15.27 28.13 -0.91
CA ILE A 80 16.55 27.67 -1.48
C ILE A 80 16.81 26.20 -1.15
N TYR A 81 16.57 25.77 0.11
CA TYR A 81 16.69 24.35 0.45
C TYR A 81 15.69 23.50 -0.33
N TYR A 82 14.44 23.93 -0.39
CA TYR A 82 13.39 23.22 -1.11
C TYR A 82 13.76 23.02 -2.57
N LEU A 83 14.07 24.10 -3.29
CA LEU A 83 14.44 24.02 -4.71
C LEU A 83 15.72 23.20 -4.94
N GLY A 84 16.72 23.33 -4.06
CA GLY A 84 17.96 22.57 -4.16
C GLY A 84 17.74 21.05 -4.01
N PHE A 85 16.97 20.63 -3.01
CA PHE A 85 16.64 19.21 -2.84
C PHE A 85 15.65 18.72 -3.89
N SER A 86 14.64 19.51 -4.24
CA SER A 86 13.71 19.20 -5.34
C SER A 86 14.44 18.97 -6.66
N LEU A 87 15.48 19.73 -6.97
CA LEU A 87 16.31 19.49 -8.16
C LEU A 87 17.08 18.16 -8.04
N ALA A 88 17.71 17.89 -6.90
CA ALA A 88 18.44 16.64 -6.68
C ALA A 88 17.52 15.40 -6.77
N TYR A 89 16.35 15.45 -6.14
CA TYR A 89 15.31 14.43 -6.26
C TYR A 89 14.78 14.35 -7.69
N GLY A 90 14.60 15.48 -8.36
CA GLY A 90 14.18 15.58 -9.75
C GLY A 90 15.08 14.80 -10.70
N VAL A 91 16.40 14.90 -10.51
CA VAL A 91 17.39 14.16 -11.32
C VAL A 91 17.39 12.67 -10.99
N ILE A 92 17.40 12.31 -9.70
CA ILE A 92 17.51 10.91 -9.25
C ILE A 92 16.20 10.13 -9.50
N LEU A 93 15.05 10.80 -9.31
CA LEU A 93 13.72 10.22 -9.41
C LEU A 93 13.00 10.64 -10.70
N PHE A 94 13.72 11.09 -11.72
CA PHE A 94 13.13 11.64 -12.96
C PHE A 94 12.08 10.70 -13.56
N ASN A 95 12.41 9.42 -13.69
CA ASN A 95 11.50 8.41 -14.25
C ASN A 95 10.26 8.20 -13.38
N PHE A 96 10.41 8.24 -12.05
CA PHE A 96 9.30 8.14 -11.10
C PHE A 96 8.39 9.37 -11.18
N ILE A 97 8.95 10.57 -11.23
CA ILE A 97 8.20 11.83 -11.34
C ILE A 97 7.46 11.91 -12.68
N LYS A 98 8.11 11.50 -13.77
CA LYS A 98 7.50 11.43 -15.11
C LYS A 98 6.37 10.41 -15.19
N GLN A 99 6.49 9.26 -14.51
CA GLN A 99 5.41 8.27 -14.45
C GLN A 99 4.22 8.71 -13.57
N ARG A 100 4.51 9.43 -12.48
CA ARG A 100 3.50 9.94 -11.52
C ARG A 100 2.66 11.07 -12.10
N ASN A 101 3.23 11.92 -12.94
CA ASN A 101 2.56 13.14 -13.42
C ASN A 101 2.35 13.15 -14.94
N ASN A 102 1.08 13.13 -15.35
CA ASN A 102 0.68 13.10 -16.77
C ASN A 102 0.48 14.50 -17.38
N SER A 103 0.55 15.56 -16.57
CA SER A 103 0.42 16.94 -17.03
C SER A 103 1.41 17.84 -16.31
N ILE A 104 1.84 18.90 -17.00
CA ILE A 104 2.67 19.95 -16.41
C ILE A 104 1.92 20.62 -15.24
N GLU A 105 0.59 20.74 -15.33
CA GLU A 105 -0.24 21.28 -14.27
C GLU A 105 -0.08 20.49 -12.96
N LEU A 106 -0.11 19.16 -13.01
CA LEU A 106 0.06 18.32 -11.82
C LEU A 106 1.47 18.42 -11.24
N ILE A 107 2.50 18.50 -12.09
CA ILE A 107 3.88 18.74 -11.64
C ILE A 107 3.97 20.08 -10.91
N VAL A 108 3.35 21.12 -11.45
CA VAL A 108 3.32 22.45 -10.82
C VAL A 108 2.57 22.39 -9.47
N LYS A 109 1.42 21.73 -9.43
CA LYS A 109 0.65 21.54 -8.17
C LYS A 109 1.43 20.73 -7.13
N ASP A 110 2.11 19.66 -7.52
CA ASP A 110 2.99 18.88 -6.65
C ASP A 110 4.11 19.80 -6.12
N ILE A 111 4.82 20.54 -6.97
CA ILE A 111 5.89 21.44 -6.54
C ILE A 111 5.38 22.53 -5.57
N LEU A 112 4.15 23.02 -5.76
CA LEU A 112 3.60 24.08 -4.92
C LEU A 112 3.01 23.58 -3.60
N PHE A 113 2.41 22.38 -3.57
CA PHE A 113 1.56 21.96 -2.46
C PHE A 113 1.89 20.60 -1.84
N ASP A 114 2.36 19.60 -2.59
CA ASP A 114 2.56 18.22 -2.13
C ASP A 114 4.03 17.75 -2.14
N GLY A 115 4.94 18.56 -2.69
CA GLY A 115 6.34 18.21 -2.93
C GLY A 115 6.54 17.29 -4.14
N ILE A 116 7.76 17.30 -4.69
CA ILE A 116 8.16 16.39 -5.79
C ILE A 116 8.23 14.92 -5.33
N SER A 117 8.41 14.70 -4.03
CA SER A 117 8.41 13.38 -3.41
C SER A 117 7.55 13.35 -2.14
N PRO A 118 7.01 12.18 -1.76
CA PRO A 118 6.19 12.03 -0.56
C PRO A 118 6.79 12.56 0.74
N SER A 119 8.12 12.60 0.91
CA SER A 119 8.72 13.15 2.12
C SER A 119 8.93 14.67 2.05
N LEU A 120 9.18 15.26 0.87
CA LEU A 120 9.56 16.67 0.70
C LEU A 120 8.41 17.67 0.84
N TRP A 121 7.16 17.20 0.92
CA TRP A 121 5.94 18.02 1.06
C TRP A 121 5.97 19.03 2.21
N TYR A 122 6.71 18.75 3.29
CA TYR A 122 6.73 19.62 4.47
C TYR A 122 7.37 20.99 4.17
N LEU A 123 8.34 21.10 3.26
CA LEU A 123 8.96 22.39 2.93
C LEU A 123 8.02 23.37 2.20
N PRO A 124 7.32 23.01 1.10
CA PRO A 124 6.33 23.88 0.48
C PRO A 124 5.15 24.14 1.44
N ALA A 125 4.73 23.14 2.22
CA ALA A 125 3.74 23.33 3.28
C ALA A 125 4.17 24.41 4.28
N LEU A 126 5.42 24.35 4.78
CA LEU A 126 5.99 25.33 5.71
C LEU A 126 6.02 26.74 5.12
N ILE A 127 6.43 26.88 3.86
CA ILE A 127 6.44 28.17 3.16
C ILE A 127 5.03 28.76 3.11
N LEU A 128 4.05 27.98 2.66
CA LEU A 128 2.66 28.39 2.54
C LEU A 128 2.07 28.77 3.91
N SER A 129 2.24 27.92 4.93
CA SER A 129 1.71 28.17 6.27
C SER A 129 2.28 29.44 6.89
N ILE A 130 3.59 29.67 6.76
CA ILE A 130 4.24 30.88 7.27
C ILE A 130 3.72 32.11 6.54
N ALA A 131 3.56 32.04 5.22
CA ALA A 131 3.02 33.15 4.43
C ALA A 131 1.62 33.53 4.92
N VAL A 132 0.72 32.55 5.10
CA VAL A 132 -0.64 32.77 5.62
C VAL A 132 -0.59 33.34 7.04
N VAL A 133 0.10 32.69 7.98
CA VAL A 133 0.20 33.12 9.38
C VAL A 133 0.77 34.54 9.48
N ALA A 134 1.78 34.89 8.68
CA ALA A 134 2.40 36.21 8.68
C ALA A 134 1.41 37.33 8.30
N LEU A 135 0.47 37.09 7.39
CA LEU A 135 -0.56 38.08 7.02
C LEU A 135 -1.44 38.46 8.21
N PHE A 136 -1.81 37.47 9.04
CA PHE A 136 -2.59 37.71 10.25
C PHE A 136 -1.76 38.35 11.36
N LEU A 137 -0.51 37.92 11.54
CA LEU A 137 0.38 38.48 12.56
C LEU A 137 0.71 39.96 12.33
N ARG A 138 0.88 40.38 11.06
CA ARG A 138 1.11 41.80 10.71
C ARG A 138 -0.03 42.71 11.15
N LYS A 139 -1.27 42.20 11.15
CA LYS A 139 -2.46 42.93 11.60
C LYS A 139 -2.85 42.62 13.05
N ASN A 140 -2.03 41.84 13.78
CA ASN A 140 -2.31 41.34 15.13
C ASN A 140 -3.64 40.54 15.22
N TRP A 141 -4.10 39.95 14.12
CA TRP A 141 -5.37 39.21 14.01
C TRP A 141 -5.27 37.76 14.50
N VAL A 142 -4.68 37.55 15.68
CA VAL A 142 -4.44 36.20 16.21
C VAL A 142 -5.75 35.46 16.50
N LYS A 143 -6.81 36.15 16.94
CA LYS A 143 -8.13 35.52 17.16
C LYS A 143 -8.71 34.96 15.86
N SER A 144 -8.69 35.74 14.78
CA SER A 144 -9.15 35.31 13.46
C SER A 144 -8.30 34.17 12.91
N LEU A 145 -6.99 34.19 13.16
CA LEU A 145 -6.09 33.09 12.78
C LEU A 145 -6.43 31.78 13.50
N ILE A 146 -6.85 31.83 14.77
CA ILE A 146 -7.33 30.66 15.52
C ILE A 146 -8.60 30.09 14.87
N ILE A 147 -9.57 30.94 14.56
CA ILE A 147 -10.82 30.53 13.92
C ILE A 147 -10.53 29.88 12.56
N LEU A 148 -9.69 30.51 11.73
CA LEU A 148 -9.25 29.95 10.46
C LEU A 148 -8.60 28.58 10.65
N SER A 149 -7.70 28.46 11.63
CA SER A 149 -6.97 27.22 11.95
C SER A 149 -7.92 26.07 12.31
N ILE A 150 -8.97 26.34 13.10
CA ILE A 150 -9.97 25.33 13.45
C ILE A 150 -10.71 24.85 12.20
N ILE A 151 -11.17 25.79 11.36
CA ILE A 151 -11.93 25.48 10.14
C ILE A 151 -11.08 24.65 9.16
N VAL A 152 -9.86 25.09 8.86
CA VAL A 152 -9.01 24.39 7.89
C VAL A 152 -8.52 23.04 8.43
N TYR A 153 -8.32 22.89 9.74
CA TYR A 153 -7.99 21.58 10.31
C TYR A 153 -9.18 20.62 10.26
N ALA A 154 -10.39 21.10 10.50
CA ALA A 154 -11.61 20.28 10.37
C ALA A 154 -11.76 19.76 8.93
N ILE A 155 -11.59 20.62 7.92
CA ILE A 155 -11.55 20.21 6.51
C ILE A 155 -10.42 19.19 6.30
N GLY A 156 -9.26 19.43 6.92
CA GLY A 156 -8.11 18.54 6.84
C GLY A 156 -8.39 17.12 7.31
N LEU A 157 -8.97 16.99 8.52
CA LEU A 157 -9.36 15.73 9.12
C LEU A 157 -10.33 14.97 8.21
N LEU A 158 -11.38 15.64 7.73
CA LEU A 158 -12.39 15.04 6.86
C LEU A 158 -11.84 14.59 5.50
N GLY A 159 -10.72 15.16 5.03
CA GLY A 159 -10.05 14.69 3.81
C GLY A 159 -8.92 13.69 4.02
N ASP A 160 -8.65 13.29 5.26
CA ASP A 160 -7.55 12.39 5.62
C ASP A 160 -8.08 11.31 6.59
N THR A 161 -7.72 11.36 7.88
CA THR A 161 -8.00 10.27 8.83
C THR A 161 -9.48 10.09 9.19
N TYR A 162 -10.35 11.06 8.90
CA TYR A 162 -11.79 10.99 9.15
C TYR A 162 -12.61 10.82 7.85
N TYR A 163 -11.96 10.55 6.72
CA TYR A 163 -12.62 10.50 5.41
C TYR A 163 -13.78 9.50 5.33
N GLY A 164 -13.69 8.34 5.97
CA GLY A 164 -14.75 7.33 6.00
C GLY A 164 -16.09 7.83 6.54
N PHE A 165 -16.12 8.88 7.36
CA PHE A 165 -17.37 9.46 7.88
C PHE A 165 -18.11 10.35 6.88
N ILE A 166 -17.45 10.82 5.81
CA ILE A 166 -18.06 11.72 4.83
C ILE A 166 -18.40 11.03 3.51
N LEU A 167 -18.05 9.75 3.35
CA LEU A 167 -18.35 8.97 2.15
C LEU A 167 -19.85 9.01 1.82
N GLY A 168 -20.18 9.33 0.58
CA GLY A 168 -21.56 9.44 0.09
C GLY A 168 -22.31 10.70 0.54
N THR A 169 -21.66 11.61 1.27
CA THR A 169 -22.27 12.86 1.76
C THR A 169 -21.86 14.07 0.89
N PRO A 170 -22.56 15.22 0.97
CA PRO A 170 -22.13 16.45 0.30
C PRO A 170 -20.72 16.93 0.70
N PHE A 171 -20.25 16.58 1.91
CA PHE A 171 -18.91 16.94 2.37
C PHE A 171 -17.80 16.26 1.56
N GLU A 172 -18.04 15.08 1.00
CA GLU A 172 -17.10 14.41 0.09
C GLU A 172 -16.83 15.26 -1.15
N LYS A 173 -17.85 15.92 -1.70
CA LYS A 173 -17.71 16.81 -2.85
C LYS A 173 -16.91 18.06 -2.51
N ILE A 174 -17.09 18.61 -1.30
CA ILE A 174 -16.33 19.77 -0.81
C ILE A 174 -14.84 19.41 -0.69
N VAL A 175 -14.53 18.28 -0.06
CA VAL A 175 -13.15 17.78 0.06
C VAL A 175 -12.55 17.46 -1.32
N SER A 176 -13.33 16.86 -2.22
CA SER A 176 -12.89 16.60 -3.60
C SER A 176 -12.58 17.89 -4.37
N ALA A 177 -13.41 18.92 -4.22
CA ALA A 177 -13.18 20.23 -4.83
C ALA A 177 -11.95 20.93 -4.23
N TYR A 178 -11.70 20.74 -2.93
CA TYR A 178 -10.47 21.22 -2.31
C TYR A 178 -9.23 20.50 -2.88
N ASN A 179 -9.29 19.17 -2.99
CA ASN A 179 -8.19 18.34 -3.49
C ASN A 179 -7.89 18.59 -4.97
N SER A 180 -8.88 19.00 -5.78
CA SER A 180 -8.62 19.36 -7.19
C SER A 180 -7.70 20.57 -7.34
N VAL A 181 -7.66 21.46 -6.34
CA VAL A 181 -6.79 22.64 -6.31
C VAL A 181 -5.47 22.32 -5.59
N PHE A 182 -5.54 21.74 -4.39
CA PHE A 182 -4.40 21.56 -3.49
C PHE A 182 -3.80 20.16 -3.48
N VAL A 183 -4.20 19.29 -4.40
CA VAL A 183 -3.84 17.85 -4.51
C VAL A 183 -4.43 17.00 -3.39
N ARG A 184 -4.15 17.34 -2.13
CA ARG A 184 -4.65 16.66 -0.92
C ARG A 184 -4.78 17.65 0.24
N THR A 185 -5.52 17.27 1.28
CA THR A 185 -5.67 18.05 2.52
C THR A 185 -4.42 18.03 3.41
N ARG A 186 -3.53 17.05 3.29
CA ARG A 186 -2.22 17.06 3.96
C ARG A 186 -1.28 18.08 3.30
N ASN A 187 -1.44 19.36 3.63
CA ASN A 187 -0.68 20.45 3.04
C ASN A 187 -0.46 21.63 4.00
N GLY A 188 0.14 22.72 3.50
CA GLY A 188 0.43 23.91 4.30
C GLY A 188 -0.81 24.61 4.89
N LEU A 189 -1.97 24.54 4.24
CA LEU A 189 -3.18 25.21 4.71
C LEU A 189 -3.91 24.39 5.78
N CYS A 190 -4.27 23.15 5.47
CA CYS A 190 -5.08 22.31 6.35
C CYS A 190 -4.27 21.64 7.47
N PHE A 191 -2.95 21.47 7.31
CA PHE A 191 -2.08 20.88 8.31
C PHE A 191 -1.12 21.89 8.95
N GLY A 192 -0.37 22.63 8.13
CA GLY A 192 0.68 23.50 8.65
C GLY A 192 0.19 24.76 9.36
N VAL A 193 -0.82 25.49 8.83
CA VAL A 193 -1.37 26.69 9.47
C VAL A 193 -1.87 26.39 10.89
N PRO A 194 -2.68 25.34 11.15
CA PRO A 194 -3.13 25.01 12.51
C PRO A 194 -1.98 24.81 13.50
N PHE A 195 -0.99 23.99 13.17
CA PHE A 195 0.11 23.70 14.09
C PHE A 195 1.09 24.87 14.26
N ILE A 196 1.34 25.69 13.23
CA ILE A 196 2.11 26.94 13.40
C ILE A 196 1.35 27.90 14.31
N THR A 197 0.03 28.03 14.13
CA THR A 197 -0.81 28.88 14.99
C THR A 197 -0.75 28.43 16.45
N LEU A 198 -0.75 27.13 16.74
CA LEU A 198 -0.56 26.63 18.11
C LEU A 198 0.78 27.09 18.70
N GLY A 199 1.87 27.04 17.93
CA GLY A 199 3.17 27.60 18.34
C GLY A 199 3.11 29.10 18.65
N VAL A 200 2.41 29.88 17.82
CA VAL A 200 2.15 31.31 18.03
C VAL A 200 1.39 31.56 19.33
N ILE A 201 0.32 30.79 19.59
CA ILE A 201 -0.49 30.91 20.82
C ILE A 201 0.34 30.62 22.06
N ILE A 202 1.14 29.54 22.04
CA ILE A 202 2.01 29.15 23.16
C ILE A 202 2.94 30.31 23.52
N ASN A 203 3.56 30.96 22.53
CA ASN A 203 4.46 32.08 22.76
C ASN A 203 3.70 33.34 23.21
N LYS A 204 2.69 33.77 22.44
CA LYS A 204 1.93 35.02 22.68
C LYS A 204 1.32 35.09 24.08
N TYR A 205 0.71 34.00 24.52
CA TYR A 205 0.02 33.95 25.82
C TYR A 205 0.86 33.34 26.94
N LYS A 206 2.15 33.06 26.65
CA LYS A 206 3.12 32.47 27.59
C LYS A 206 2.56 31.22 28.27
N LEU A 207 1.99 30.31 27.48
CA LEU A 207 1.29 29.14 28.03
C LEU A 207 2.21 28.24 28.85
N ASN A 208 3.51 28.22 28.56
CA ASN A 208 4.49 27.48 29.34
C ASN A 208 4.62 27.98 30.79
N GLU A 209 4.36 29.25 31.07
CA GLU A 209 4.36 29.82 32.43
C GLU A 209 3.06 29.48 33.18
N LYS A 210 1.95 29.38 32.45
CA LYS A 210 0.61 29.09 33.00
C LYS A 210 0.40 27.61 33.28
N ILE A 211 0.92 26.73 32.42
CA ILE A 211 0.70 25.29 32.48
C ILE A 211 1.88 24.61 33.18
N LYS A 212 1.79 24.49 34.51
CA LYS A 212 2.86 23.92 35.34
C LYS A 212 2.90 22.38 35.34
N LYS A 213 1.76 21.71 35.14
CA LYS A 213 1.63 20.24 35.18
C LYS A 213 1.62 19.61 33.77
N ALA A 214 2.49 20.06 32.88
CA ALA A 214 2.52 19.61 31.48
C ALA A 214 2.61 18.08 31.32
N ALA A 215 3.37 17.38 32.17
CA ALA A 215 3.50 15.92 32.14
C ALA A 215 2.17 15.17 32.30
N VAL A 216 1.27 15.65 33.16
CA VAL A 216 -0.06 15.03 33.36
C VAL A 216 -0.90 15.19 32.10
N PHE A 217 -0.89 16.39 31.50
CA PHE A 217 -1.62 16.64 30.27
C PHE A 217 -1.06 15.86 29.07
N ILE A 218 0.27 15.67 29.00
CA ILE A 218 0.90 14.78 28.00
C ILE A 218 0.37 13.36 28.16
N LEU A 219 0.36 12.80 29.38
CA LEU A 219 -0.13 11.45 29.61
C LEU A 219 -1.59 11.28 29.21
N LEU A 220 -2.47 12.17 29.68
CA LEU A 220 -3.90 12.13 29.36
C LEU A 220 -4.16 12.25 27.86
N SER A 221 -3.53 13.21 27.19
CA SER A 221 -3.70 13.41 25.76
C SER A 221 -3.07 12.29 24.92
N ALA A 222 -2.00 11.64 25.40
CA ALA A 222 -1.42 10.48 24.74
C ALA A 222 -2.34 9.26 24.80
N VAL A 223 -3.03 9.03 25.93
CA VAL A 223 -4.05 7.98 26.04
C VAL A 223 -5.22 8.26 25.09
N ILE A 224 -5.73 9.49 25.07
CA ILE A 224 -6.81 9.90 24.14
C ILE A 224 -6.37 9.68 22.69
N PHE A 225 -5.14 10.07 22.34
CA PHE A 225 -4.60 9.85 21.00
C PHE A 225 -4.49 8.38 20.64
N GLY A 226 -4.00 7.54 21.54
CA GLY A 226 -3.93 6.10 21.33
C GLY A 226 -5.31 5.47 21.10
N VAL A 227 -6.31 5.85 21.89
CA VAL A 227 -7.69 5.37 21.74
C VAL A 227 -8.32 5.88 20.45
N GLU A 228 -8.19 7.17 20.13
CA GLU A 228 -8.68 7.75 18.86
C GLU A 228 -8.08 7.01 17.67
N ALA A 229 -6.76 6.84 17.64
CA ALA A 229 -6.09 6.17 16.54
C ALA A 229 -6.48 4.70 16.42
N TYR A 230 -6.55 3.98 17.55
CA TYR A 230 -7.01 2.60 17.57
C TYR A 230 -8.42 2.47 16.97
N LEU A 231 -9.39 3.25 17.47
CA LEU A 231 -10.77 3.20 17.00
C LEU A 231 -10.89 3.52 15.50
N LEU A 232 -10.19 4.55 15.01
CA LEU A 232 -10.25 4.91 13.60
C LEU A 232 -9.63 3.81 12.71
N ILE A 233 -8.44 3.32 13.08
CA ILE A 233 -7.72 2.30 12.30
C ILE A 233 -8.48 0.97 12.27
N THR A 234 -8.98 0.47 13.42
CA THR A 234 -9.68 -0.82 13.47
C THR A 234 -11.01 -0.83 12.71
N ASN A 235 -11.65 0.34 12.60
CA ASN A 235 -12.89 0.52 11.85
C ASN A 235 -12.65 0.94 10.38
N ASN A 236 -11.41 0.99 9.92
CA ASN A 236 -11.03 1.33 8.54
C ASN A 236 -11.63 2.66 8.04
N ILE A 237 -11.73 3.65 8.93
CA ILE A 237 -12.25 4.99 8.62
C ILE A 237 -11.24 5.86 7.83
N PRO A 238 -9.93 5.86 8.15
CA PRO A 238 -8.96 6.72 7.49
C PRO A 238 -8.70 6.37 6.03
N ILE A 239 -8.56 7.37 5.15
CA ILE A 239 -7.91 7.16 3.84
C ILE A 239 -6.38 7.23 3.94
N ASP A 240 -5.87 7.99 4.92
CA ASP A 240 -4.47 8.05 5.35
C ASP A 240 -4.42 8.44 6.84
N HIS A 241 -3.28 8.25 7.49
CA HIS A 241 -3.12 8.35 8.95
C HIS A 241 -2.29 9.58 9.36
N ASN A 242 -2.51 10.72 8.72
CA ASN A 242 -1.69 11.92 8.96
C ASN A 242 -2.28 12.84 10.04
N MET A 243 -3.60 12.87 10.22
CA MET A 243 -4.28 13.93 10.97
C MET A 243 -5.21 13.37 12.06
N TYR A 244 -4.98 13.73 13.32
CA TYR A 244 -5.83 13.31 14.43
C TYR A 244 -6.28 14.52 15.25
N VAL A 245 -7.50 14.52 15.77
CA VAL A 245 -8.03 15.59 16.62
C VAL A 245 -7.15 15.76 17.86
N SER A 246 -6.77 14.65 18.50
CA SER A 246 -5.93 14.66 19.69
C SER A 246 -4.51 15.21 19.47
N LEU A 247 -3.97 15.23 18.25
CA LEU A 247 -2.64 15.80 17.98
C LEU A 247 -2.61 17.32 18.24
N ILE A 248 -3.73 18.04 18.06
CA ILE A 248 -3.86 19.45 18.43
C ILE A 248 -3.68 19.66 19.94
N ILE A 249 -3.89 18.63 20.75
CA ILE A 249 -3.80 18.70 22.21
C ILE A 249 -2.43 18.16 22.65
N LEU A 250 -2.08 16.95 22.22
CA LEU A 250 -0.88 16.23 22.65
C LEU A 250 0.40 16.99 22.33
N VAL A 251 0.56 17.45 21.08
CA VAL A 251 1.84 17.98 20.62
C VAL A 251 2.16 19.35 21.25
N PRO A 252 1.21 20.29 21.44
CA PRO A 252 1.43 21.48 22.26
C PRO A 252 1.85 21.19 23.69
N PHE A 253 1.26 20.19 24.35
CA PHE A 253 1.65 19.83 25.71
C PHE A 253 3.06 19.23 25.77
N ILE A 254 3.44 18.40 24.80
CA ILE A 254 4.83 17.93 24.64
C ILE A 254 5.77 19.13 24.49
N PHE A 255 5.44 20.08 23.61
CA PHE A 255 6.26 21.27 23.37
C PHE A 255 6.40 22.14 24.63
N ILE A 256 5.31 22.36 25.37
CA ILE A 256 5.33 23.09 26.65
C ILE A 256 6.17 22.35 27.70
N GLY A 257 6.05 21.03 27.80
CA GLY A 257 6.89 20.22 28.68
C GLY A 257 8.38 20.40 28.38
N LEU A 258 8.75 20.43 27.10
CA LEU A 258 10.13 20.66 26.66
C LEU A 258 10.61 22.11 26.92
N LEU A 259 9.73 23.12 26.84
CA LEU A 259 10.05 24.50 27.21
C LEU A 259 10.35 24.66 28.71
N ASN A 260 9.72 23.82 29.54
CA ASN A 260 9.87 23.82 31.00
C ASN A 260 10.94 22.83 31.49
N SER A 261 11.56 22.08 30.59
CA SER A 261 12.64 21.15 30.91
C SER A 261 13.89 21.89 31.40
N LYS A 262 14.53 21.34 32.43
CA LYS A 262 15.82 21.83 32.97
C LYS A 262 17.04 21.19 32.30
N LEU A 263 16.83 20.30 31.33
CA LEU A 263 17.93 19.66 30.61
C LEU A 263 18.75 20.71 29.86
N SER A 264 20.03 20.78 30.18
CA SER A 264 21.00 21.65 29.51
C SER A 264 22.13 20.82 28.92
N ILE A 265 22.51 21.15 27.68
CA ILE A 265 23.67 20.58 27.00
C ILE A 265 24.53 21.72 26.48
N SER A 266 25.79 21.42 26.14
CA SER A 266 26.67 22.43 25.52
C SER A 266 26.00 23.08 24.29
N GLU A 267 26.14 24.40 24.13
CA GLU A 267 25.55 25.15 23.02
C GLU A 267 25.90 24.55 21.65
N ARG A 268 27.13 24.01 21.51
CA ARG A 268 27.59 23.28 20.33
C ARG A 268 26.69 22.09 20.00
N LYS A 269 26.45 21.18 20.95
CA LYS A 269 25.58 19.99 20.77
C LYS A 269 24.14 20.41 20.45
N SER A 270 23.63 21.46 21.10
CA SER A 270 22.29 21.99 20.85
C SER A 270 22.12 22.50 19.42
N LYS A 271 23.06 23.32 18.93
CA LYS A 271 23.08 23.78 17.53
C LYS A 271 23.24 22.62 16.55
N LEU A 272 24.09 21.65 16.88
CA LEU A 272 24.33 20.47 16.07
C LEU A 272 23.03 19.67 15.86
N PHE A 273 22.30 19.32 16.93
CA PHE A 273 21.04 18.58 16.81
C PHE A 273 19.97 19.33 16.00
N ARG A 274 19.86 20.65 16.23
CA ARG A 274 18.95 21.51 15.46
C ARG A 274 19.25 21.45 13.97
N ASP A 275 20.52 21.62 13.59
CA ASP A 275 20.91 21.71 12.19
C ASP A 275 20.92 20.31 11.53
N MET A 276 21.26 19.25 12.29
CA MET A 276 21.15 17.86 11.84
C MET A 276 19.72 17.47 11.51
N SER A 277 18.73 17.90 12.30
CA SER A 277 17.32 17.55 12.07
C SER A 277 16.84 17.91 10.64
N LEU A 278 17.30 19.03 10.10
CA LEU A 278 16.96 19.45 8.74
C LEU A 278 17.62 18.56 7.71
N TRP A 279 18.91 18.25 7.88
CA TRP A 279 19.64 17.40 6.95
C TRP A 279 19.11 15.96 6.94
N VAL A 280 18.84 15.38 8.12
CA VAL A 280 18.24 14.04 8.25
C VAL A 280 16.92 14.00 7.48
N TYR A 281 16.06 15.00 7.70
CA TYR A 281 14.80 15.14 6.98
C TYR A 281 14.99 15.30 5.46
N CYS A 282 15.95 16.09 4.98
CA CYS A 282 16.09 16.29 3.53
C CYS A 282 16.67 15.09 2.77
N ILE A 283 17.55 14.29 3.40
CA ILE A 283 18.31 13.24 2.68
C ILE A 283 17.72 11.83 2.83
N HIS A 284 16.88 11.57 3.83
CA HIS A 284 16.47 10.20 4.15
C HIS A 284 15.77 9.48 3.00
N GLU A 285 14.88 10.14 2.25
CA GLU A 285 14.17 9.49 1.14
C GLU A 285 15.10 9.21 -0.06
N LEU A 286 16.11 10.05 -0.33
CA LEU A 286 17.17 9.70 -1.29
C LEU A 286 17.93 8.46 -0.86
N LEU A 287 18.32 8.39 0.42
CA LEU A 287 19.01 7.22 0.96
C LEU A 287 18.12 5.99 0.87
N MET A 288 16.82 6.13 1.14
CA MET A 288 15.86 5.05 0.98
C MET A 288 15.87 4.50 -0.44
N VAL A 289 15.75 5.36 -1.45
CA VAL A 289 15.73 4.93 -2.85
C VAL A 289 17.06 4.29 -3.26
N ILE A 290 18.19 4.89 -2.88
CA ILE A 290 19.53 4.35 -3.17
C ILE A 290 19.70 2.97 -2.53
N ILE A 291 19.39 2.82 -1.24
CA ILE A 291 19.53 1.55 -0.52
C ILE A 291 18.55 0.51 -1.04
N ALA A 292 17.31 0.88 -1.35
CA ALA A 292 16.34 -0.05 -1.93
C ALA A 292 16.80 -0.57 -3.30
N THR A 293 17.45 0.29 -4.10
CA THR A 293 17.97 -0.09 -5.43
C THR A 293 19.24 -0.93 -5.33
N MET A 294 20.20 -0.53 -4.49
CA MET A 294 21.50 -1.19 -4.39
C MET A 294 21.48 -2.42 -3.48
N PHE A 295 20.62 -2.44 -2.47
CA PHE A 295 20.52 -3.49 -1.46
C PHE A 295 19.06 -3.91 -1.19
N PRO A 296 18.35 -4.50 -2.16
CA PRO A 296 16.91 -4.80 -2.03
C PRO A 296 16.52 -5.64 -0.81
N LYS A 297 17.38 -6.57 -0.36
CA LYS A 297 17.15 -7.37 0.86
C LYS A 297 17.15 -6.54 2.14
N VAL A 298 17.96 -5.50 2.20
CA VAL A 298 17.97 -4.56 3.33
C VAL A 298 16.65 -3.81 3.37
N ALA A 299 16.15 -3.37 2.21
CA ALA A 299 14.82 -2.77 2.10
C ALA A 299 13.68 -3.78 2.36
N GLY A 300 13.92 -5.07 2.13
CA GLY A 300 12.97 -6.16 2.39
C GLY A 300 12.65 -6.42 3.86
N ASN A 301 13.49 -5.94 4.80
CA ASN A 301 13.21 -6.03 6.23
C ASN A 301 13.08 -4.62 6.82
N SER A 302 11.87 -4.24 7.21
CA SER A 302 11.57 -2.89 7.67
C SER A 302 12.41 -2.39 8.85
N ILE A 303 12.81 -3.29 9.76
CA ILE A 303 13.65 -2.93 10.92
C ILE A 303 15.05 -2.61 10.44
N ILE A 304 15.65 -3.50 9.66
CA ILE A 304 17.01 -3.32 9.16
C ILE A 304 17.05 -2.09 8.25
N TYR A 305 16.03 -1.92 7.40
CA TYR A 305 15.91 -0.75 6.54
C TYR A 305 15.87 0.54 7.34
N PHE A 306 15.01 0.62 8.36
CA PHE A 306 14.95 1.76 9.28
C PHE A 306 16.31 2.06 9.92
N ILE A 307 16.97 1.04 10.49
CA ILE A 307 18.26 1.19 11.19
C ILE A 307 19.34 1.70 10.23
N VAL A 308 19.42 1.13 9.02
CA VAL A 308 20.41 1.50 8.00
C VAL A 308 20.16 2.94 7.53
N ILE A 309 18.92 3.29 7.18
CA ILE A 309 18.59 4.63 6.71
C ILE A 309 18.81 5.67 7.81
N ALA A 310 18.34 5.42 9.03
CA ALA A 310 18.55 6.32 10.16
C ALA A 310 20.04 6.47 10.49
N GLY A 311 20.80 5.37 10.52
CA GLY A 311 22.24 5.37 10.79
C GLY A 311 23.03 6.17 9.75
N ILE A 312 22.78 5.94 8.46
CA ILE A 312 23.44 6.67 7.38
C ILE A 312 23.01 8.14 7.38
N ALA A 313 21.71 8.44 7.50
CA ALA A 313 21.20 9.80 7.48
C ALA A 313 21.76 10.65 8.63
N VAL A 314 21.76 10.12 9.86
CA VAL A 314 22.33 10.78 11.04
C VAL A 314 23.83 11.00 10.87
N THR A 315 24.56 10.00 10.36
CA THR A 315 26.01 10.08 10.12
C THR A 315 26.33 11.16 9.10
N ILE A 316 25.73 11.13 7.90
CA ILE A 316 25.95 12.14 6.86
C ILE A 316 25.61 13.54 7.39
N SER A 317 24.46 13.69 8.05
CA SER A 317 24.02 14.96 8.62
C SER A 317 25.00 15.53 9.62
N TYR A 318 25.55 14.67 10.49
CA TYR A 318 26.58 15.05 11.44
C TYR A 318 27.83 15.61 10.73
N PHE A 319 28.33 14.96 9.68
CA PHE A 319 29.49 15.44 8.92
C PHE A 319 29.25 16.75 8.17
N VAL A 320 28.06 16.91 7.59
CA VAL A 320 27.71 18.13 6.85
C VAL A 320 27.59 19.33 7.79
N VAL A 321 26.97 19.13 8.96
CA VAL A 321 26.74 20.20 9.93
C VAL A 321 28.01 20.55 10.71
N ARG A 322 28.80 19.55 11.14
CA ARG A 322 29.98 19.80 11.98
C ARG A 322 31.07 20.61 11.28
N LYS A 323 31.18 20.53 9.94
CA LYS A 323 32.11 21.35 9.13
C LYS A 323 31.83 22.85 9.21
N LYS A 324 30.63 23.24 9.64
CA LYS A 324 30.22 24.64 9.84
C LYS A 324 30.55 25.15 11.26
N SER A 325 31.14 24.32 12.12
CA SER A 325 31.51 24.67 13.49
C SER A 325 32.97 25.16 13.55
N PRO A 326 33.27 26.31 14.19
CA PRO A 326 34.63 26.83 14.34
C PRO A 326 35.62 25.83 14.97
N ASP A 327 35.16 25.00 15.92
CA ASP A 327 35.99 24.07 16.71
C ASP A 327 36.23 22.68 16.06
N TYR A 328 36.03 22.56 14.73
CA TYR A 328 36.09 21.28 14.00
C TYR A 328 37.40 20.49 14.19
N GLN A 329 38.52 21.18 14.43
CA GLN A 329 39.85 20.55 14.48
C GLN A 329 40.11 19.69 15.73
N ILE A 330 39.36 19.87 16.82
CA ILE A 330 39.76 19.40 18.17
C ILE A 330 39.51 17.90 18.42
N TYR A 331 38.51 17.26 17.78
CA TYR A 331 38.06 15.91 18.17
C TYR A 331 38.05 14.85 17.05
N LYS A 332 38.78 15.10 15.97
CA LYS A 332 38.77 14.30 14.73
C LYS A 332 39.00 12.79 14.95
N LYS A 333 39.85 12.39 15.92
CA LYS A 333 40.20 10.98 16.17
C LYS A 333 39.11 10.16 16.90
N LYS A 334 38.55 10.68 18.00
CA LYS A 334 37.51 9.96 18.77
C LYS A 334 36.21 9.83 17.98
N GLU A 335 35.88 10.84 17.18
CA GLU A 335 34.71 10.84 16.30
C GLU A 335 34.89 9.86 15.13
N ALA A 336 36.09 9.79 14.52
CA ALA A 336 36.38 8.83 13.46
C ALA A 336 36.21 7.38 13.91
N PHE A 337 36.58 7.05 15.15
CA PHE A 337 36.41 5.72 15.72
C PHE A 337 34.93 5.34 15.92
N ALA A 338 34.11 6.23 16.50
CA ALA A 338 32.67 5.99 16.66
C ALA A 338 31.97 5.81 15.31
N ILE A 339 32.40 6.57 14.29
CA ILE A 339 31.85 6.49 12.94
C ILE A 339 32.28 5.21 12.22
N PHE A 340 33.55 4.81 12.34
CA PHE A 340 34.02 3.52 11.83
C PHE A 340 33.19 2.39 12.44
N THR A 341 32.88 2.49 13.73
CA THR A 341 32.02 1.51 14.42
C THR A 341 30.60 1.49 13.85
N ILE A 342 29.96 2.64 13.65
CA ILE A 342 28.60 2.72 13.06
C ILE A 342 28.58 2.20 11.62
N LEU A 343 29.53 2.62 10.78
CA LEU A 343 29.63 2.16 9.40
C LEU A 343 29.98 0.68 9.32
N ALA A 344 30.87 0.17 10.19
CA ALA A 344 31.16 -1.25 10.30
C ALA A 344 29.90 -2.04 10.70
N CYS A 345 29.11 -1.57 11.66
CA CYS A 345 27.83 -2.19 12.01
C CYS A 345 26.84 -2.20 10.83
N VAL A 346 26.74 -1.11 10.07
CA VAL A 346 25.89 -1.04 8.87
C VAL A 346 26.39 -2.02 7.79
N VAL A 347 27.70 -2.08 7.56
CA VAL A 347 28.31 -3.02 6.59
C VAL A 347 28.11 -4.47 7.04
N ILE A 348 28.27 -4.77 8.32
CA ILE A 348 28.01 -6.10 8.89
C ILE A 348 26.53 -6.47 8.73
N LEU A 349 25.59 -5.54 8.96
CA LEU A 349 24.15 -5.79 8.73
C LEU A 349 23.83 -6.05 7.25
N ILE A 350 24.44 -5.30 6.34
CA ILE A 350 24.31 -5.52 4.89
C ILE A 350 24.89 -6.89 4.50
N ALA A 351 26.08 -7.22 5.03
CA ALA A 351 26.80 -8.46 4.73
C ALA A 351 26.12 -9.70 5.34
N ALA A 352 25.64 -9.62 6.59
CA ALA A 352 24.91 -10.70 7.26
C ALA A 352 23.62 -11.08 6.54
N ASN A 353 23.03 -10.15 5.78
CA ASN A 353 21.81 -10.37 5.01
C ASN A 353 22.08 -10.72 3.52
N SER A 354 23.35 -10.92 3.13
CA SER A 354 23.75 -11.08 1.72
C SER A 354 23.68 -12.52 1.16
N SER A 355 23.38 -13.54 1.97
CA SER A 355 23.26 -14.95 1.52
C SER A 355 21.93 -15.23 0.79
N ARG A 356 22.00 -15.60 -0.52
CA ARG A 356 20.97 -16.10 -1.49
C ARG A 356 19.51 -15.57 -1.42
N PRO A 357 18.82 -15.38 -2.55
CA PRO A 357 17.65 -14.49 -2.60
C PRO A 357 16.41 -15.13 -1.95
N SER A 358 15.95 -14.57 -0.83
CA SER A 358 14.58 -14.74 -0.32
C SER A 358 13.78 -13.50 -0.70
N ALA A 359 12.78 -13.69 -1.57
CA ALA A 359 11.84 -12.67 -1.97
C ALA A 359 10.81 -12.43 -0.85
N SER A 360 10.76 -11.21 -0.33
CA SER A 360 9.53 -10.58 0.16
C SER A 360 9.85 -9.17 0.65
N THR A 361 9.36 -8.17 -0.08
CA THR A 361 8.65 -6.97 0.40
C THR A 361 8.79 -5.91 -0.70
N GLN A 362 7.99 -6.06 -1.74
CA GLN A 362 7.58 -4.96 -2.60
C GLN A 362 6.06 -4.93 -2.55
N ARG A 363 5.52 -3.80 -2.09
CA ARG A 363 4.12 -3.45 -2.33
C ARG A 363 3.92 -3.43 -3.84
N THR A 364 3.10 -4.35 -4.33
CA THR A 364 2.60 -4.31 -5.70
C THR A 364 1.27 -3.59 -5.73
N LEU A 365 1.19 -2.60 -6.60
CA LEU A 365 -0.03 -2.27 -7.31
C LEU A 365 -0.52 -3.56 -8.00
N THR A 366 -1.82 -3.83 -7.95
CA THR A 366 -2.52 -5.05 -8.42
C THR A 366 -2.31 -6.29 -7.55
N GLY A 367 -3.15 -6.39 -6.54
CA GLY A 367 -3.32 -7.54 -5.64
C GLY A 367 -4.21 -7.08 -4.51
N GLY A 368 -5.51 -7.38 -4.58
CA GLY A 368 -6.42 -7.09 -3.47
C GLY A 368 -5.88 -7.77 -2.21
N GLU A 369 -5.89 -7.07 -1.08
CA GLU A 369 -5.61 -7.71 0.21
C GLU A 369 -6.50 -8.96 0.33
N MET A 370 -5.93 -10.09 0.78
CA MET A 370 -6.72 -11.28 1.05
C MET A 370 -7.90 -10.87 1.95
N PRO A 371 -9.16 -11.21 1.60
CA PRO A 371 -10.29 -10.86 2.43
C PRO A 371 -10.06 -11.38 3.85
N ALA A 372 -10.33 -10.55 4.85
CA ALA A 372 -10.24 -10.96 6.24
C ALA A 372 -11.37 -11.95 6.58
N PHE A 373 -11.17 -13.24 6.27
CA PHE A 373 -12.07 -14.32 6.63
C PHE A 373 -12.23 -14.49 8.16
N SER A 374 -11.34 -13.88 8.95
CA SER A 374 -11.38 -13.86 10.42
C SER A 374 -12.50 -13.00 11.04
N LYS A 375 -13.29 -12.27 10.23
CA LYS A 375 -14.43 -11.44 10.67
C LYS A 375 -15.78 -12.06 10.26
N ILE A 376 -15.81 -13.37 10.07
CA ILE A 376 -17.02 -14.14 9.71
C ILE A 376 -17.54 -14.75 11.01
N ASP A 377 -18.85 -14.59 11.26
CA ASP A 377 -19.48 -15.02 12.50
C ASP A 377 -19.46 -16.56 12.58
N ASP A 378 -18.94 -17.12 13.67
CA ASP A 378 -18.88 -18.57 13.89
C ASP A 378 -20.28 -19.20 14.06
N LYS A 379 -21.33 -18.36 14.15
CA LYS A 379 -22.71 -18.81 14.30
C LYS A 379 -23.52 -18.67 13.01
N ALA A 380 -23.70 -19.85 12.38
CA ALA A 380 -24.81 -20.26 11.53
C ALA A 380 -25.08 -19.44 10.25
N SER A 381 -24.23 -19.66 9.26
CA SER A 381 -24.56 -19.92 7.86
C SER A 381 -23.52 -20.96 7.39
N ALA A 382 -23.72 -21.94 6.54
CA ALA A 382 -24.86 -22.38 5.74
C ALA A 382 -24.57 -23.82 5.28
N ASP A 383 -25.59 -24.51 4.78
CA ASP A 383 -25.55 -25.88 4.25
C ASP A 383 -24.74 -26.00 2.92
N ILE A 384 -23.71 -25.17 2.74
CA ILE A 384 -22.98 -24.99 1.48
C ILE A 384 -21.71 -25.85 1.51
N ILE A 385 -21.72 -26.92 0.72
CA ILE A 385 -20.57 -27.80 0.51
C ILE A 385 -19.80 -27.40 -0.74
N GLY A 386 -20.50 -26.91 -1.78
CA GLY A 386 -19.89 -26.73 -3.10
C GLY A 386 -19.54 -28.07 -3.78
N PRO A 387 -18.85 -28.06 -4.92
CA PRO A 387 -18.47 -29.29 -5.62
C PRO A 387 -17.33 -29.99 -4.86
N MET A 388 -17.65 -31.11 -4.21
CA MET A 388 -16.69 -31.89 -3.43
C MET A 388 -16.86 -33.38 -3.68
N TRP A 389 -15.76 -34.11 -3.80
CA TRP A 389 -15.73 -35.55 -3.97
C TRP A 389 -14.79 -36.20 -2.97
N LYS A 390 -15.23 -37.34 -2.45
CA LYS A 390 -14.39 -38.27 -1.69
C LYS A 390 -13.86 -39.32 -2.66
N ILE A 391 -12.54 -39.42 -2.74
CA ILE A 391 -11.84 -40.42 -3.56
C ILE A 391 -11.24 -41.46 -2.61
N SER A 392 -11.53 -42.73 -2.85
CA SER A 392 -11.10 -43.82 -1.97
C SER A 392 -10.45 -44.99 -2.71
N ASN A 393 -9.46 -45.59 -2.04
CA ASN A 393 -8.79 -46.84 -2.43
C ASN A 393 -8.58 -47.72 -1.18
N GLY A 394 -9.55 -48.56 -0.85
CA GLY A 394 -9.58 -49.23 0.45
C GLY A 394 -9.80 -48.23 1.59
N ASP A 395 -8.93 -48.23 2.60
CA ASP A 395 -9.02 -47.33 3.77
C ASP A 395 -8.45 -45.91 3.52
N GLU A 396 -7.74 -45.71 2.41
CA GLU A 396 -7.13 -44.44 2.05
C GLU A 396 -8.17 -43.49 1.42
N VAL A 397 -8.19 -42.24 1.87
CA VAL A 397 -9.17 -41.22 1.43
C VAL A 397 -8.49 -39.88 1.14
N ILE A 398 -8.77 -39.32 -0.04
CA ILE A 398 -8.43 -37.94 -0.42
C ILE A 398 -9.71 -37.22 -0.81
N TYR A 399 -9.78 -35.93 -0.53
CA TYR A 399 -10.89 -35.08 -0.94
C TYR A 399 -10.49 -34.20 -2.12
N LEU A 400 -11.33 -34.15 -3.15
CA LEU A 400 -11.22 -33.22 -4.27
C LEU A 400 -12.27 -32.14 -4.11
N TYR A 401 -11.87 -30.88 -4.26
CA TYR A 401 -12.71 -29.72 -4.04
C TYR A 401 -12.65 -28.77 -5.23
N GLY A 402 -13.81 -28.52 -5.83
CA GLY A 402 -14.00 -27.61 -6.95
C GLY A 402 -14.06 -26.16 -6.49
N THR A 403 -13.12 -25.34 -6.94
CA THR A 403 -13.09 -23.90 -6.65
C THR A 403 -13.51 -23.08 -7.88
N ILE A 404 -14.02 -21.88 -7.61
CA ILE A 404 -14.24 -20.83 -8.62
C ILE A 404 -13.44 -19.59 -8.23
N GLU A 405 -13.21 -18.70 -9.19
CA GLU A 405 -12.33 -17.54 -9.06
C GLU A 405 -12.91 -16.43 -8.17
N TYR A 406 -14.24 -16.30 -8.15
CA TYR A 406 -14.96 -15.28 -7.39
C TYR A 406 -15.91 -15.90 -6.37
N GLY A 407 -16.20 -15.17 -5.30
CA GLY A 407 -17.13 -15.61 -4.28
C GLY A 407 -17.54 -14.48 -3.34
N THR A 408 -18.64 -14.67 -2.62
CA THR A 408 -19.22 -13.68 -1.72
C THR A 408 -19.06 -14.09 -0.25
N LYS A 409 -19.11 -13.09 0.65
CA LYS A 409 -18.92 -13.32 2.08
C LYS A 409 -19.95 -14.29 2.68
N ASP A 410 -21.19 -14.31 2.17
CA ASP A 410 -22.28 -15.18 2.64
C ASP A 410 -22.09 -16.67 2.35
N MET A 411 -21.06 -17.03 1.58
CA MET A 411 -20.70 -18.44 1.35
C MET A 411 -20.06 -19.10 2.57
N TYR A 412 -19.67 -18.32 3.59
CA TYR A 412 -18.85 -18.78 4.70
C TYR A 412 -19.54 -18.52 6.06
N PRO A 413 -19.26 -19.36 7.07
CA PRO A 413 -18.37 -20.53 7.02
C PRO A 413 -18.91 -21.66 6.11
N LEU A 414 -18.01 -22.48 5.57
CA LEU A 414 -18.42 -23.64 4.77
C LEU A 414 -19.03 -24.73 5.67
N ASN A 415 -19.76 -25.67 5.05
CA ASN A 415 -20.32 -26.81 5.77
C ASN A 415 -19.22 -27.58 6.53
N SER A 416 -19.56 -28.06 7.74
CA SER A 416 -18.66 -28.86 8.59
C SER A 416 -17.97 -30.02 7.88
N LYS A 417 -18.62 -30.67 6.90
CA LYS A 417 -17.99 -31.75 6.11
C LYS A 417 -16.74 -31.27 5.36
N VAL A 418 -16.76 -30.04 4.86
CA VAL A 418 -15.61 -29.43 4.16
C VAL A 418 -14.53 -29.05 5.18
N GLU A 419 -14.93 -28.38 6.26
CA GLU A 419 -14.01 -27.96 7.33
C GLU A 419 -13.28 -29.14 7.97
N ASP A 420 -14.01 -30.21 8.27
CA ASP A 420 -13.46 -31.41 8.87
C ASP A 420 -12.54 -32.16 7.90
N ALA A 421 -12.88 -32.20 6.61
CA ALA A 421 -12.02 -32.78 5.58
C ALA A 421 -10.70 -32.01 5.44
N ILE A 422 -10.71 -30.68 5.55
CA ILE A 422 -9.48 -29.87 5.57
C ILE A 422 -8.69 -30.18 6.84
N LYS A 423 -9.31 -30.12 8.02
CA LYS A 423 -8.66 -30.32 9.32
C LYS A 423 -8.04 -31.70 9.50
N GLN A 424 -8.66 -32.73 8.92
CA GLN A 424 -8.18 -34.11 8.99
C GLN A 424 -7.10 -34.44 7.94
N SER A 425 -6.80 -33.50 7.03
CA SER A 425 -5.75 -33.67 6.04
C SER A 425 -4.36 -33.36 6.62
N GLU A 426 -3.34 -33.98 6.06
CA GLU A 426 -1.93 -33.73 6.35
C GLU A 426 -1.37 -32.56 5.53
N GLY A 427 -2.10 -32.11 4.51
CA GLY A 427 -1.70 -31.02 3.64
C GLY A 427 -2.80 -30.65 2.65
N VAL A 428 -2.76 -29.39 2.24
CA VAL A 428 -3.70 -28.82 1.26
C VAL A 428 -2.98 -28.63 -0.06
N VAL A 429 -3.52 -29.23 -1.12
CA VAL A 429 -2.97 -29.15 -2.47
C VAL A 429 -3.80 -28.16 -3.27
N ILE A 430 -3.14 -27.22 -3.95
CA ILE A 430 -3.76 -26.23 -4.84
C ILE A 430 -3.06 -26.21 -6.19
N ASN A 431 -3.67 -25.61 -7.22
CA ASN A 431 -3.01 -25.45 -8.52
C ASN A 431 -1.78 -24.51 -8.39
N ALA A 432 -1.99 -23.32 -7.83
CA ALA A 432 -0.96 -22.30 -7.60
C ALA A 432 -1.48 -21.19 -6.67
N ASP A 433 -0.61 -20.62 -5.83
CA ASP A 433 -0.96 -19.46 -4.97
C ASP A 433 -0.74 -18.15 -5.75
N LEU A 434 -1.75 -17.75 -6.53
CA LEU A 434 -1.70 -16.55 -7.37
C LEU A 434 -1.76 -15.23 -6.59
N ASP A 435 -2.11 -15.26 -5.30
CA ASP A 435 -2.11 -14.06 -4.43
C ASP A 435 -0.70 -13.76 -3.89
N LYS A 436 0.20 -14.76 -3.86
CA LYS A 436 1.61 -14.59 -3.46
C LYS A 436 2.56 -14.62 -4.65
N VAL A 437 2.43 -13.62 -5.53
CA VAL A 437 3.33 -13.39 -6.66
C VAL A 437 4.29 -12.24 -6.40
N ASP A 438 5.56 -12.45 -6.72
CA ASP A 438 6.56 -11.38 -6.80
C ASP A 438 6.20 -10.36 -7.89
N ALA A 439 6.01 -9.12 -7.45
CA ALA A 439 5.72 -7.94 -8.23
C ALA A 439 6.58 -7.77 -9.49
N GLN A 440 7.89 -7.84 -9.30
CA GLN A 440 8.86 -7.53 -10.31
C GLN A 440 8.92 -8.63 -11.35
N LYS A 441 8.84 -9.89 -10.91
CA LYS A 441 8.75 -11.05 -11.80
C LYS A 441 7.45 -11.02 -12.60
N LEU A 442 6.31 -10.71 -11.97
CA LEU A 442 5.04 -10.56 -12.66
C LEU A 442 5.11 -9.46 -13.73
N TYR A 443 5.64 -8.28 -13.36
CA TYR A 443 5.88 -7.18 -14.29
C TYR A 443 6.76 -7.61 -15.46
N SER A 444 7.85 -8.35 -15.21
CA SER A 444 8.75 -8.84 -16.26
C SER A 444 8.08 -9.83 -17.23
N ILE A 445 7.12 -10.63 -16.75
CA ILE A 445 6.37 -11.60 -17.55
C ILE A 445 5.26 -10.91 -18.36
N ALA A 446 4.67 -9.86 -17.80
CA ALA A 446 3.53 -9.15 -18.37
C ALA A 446 3.90 -8.17 -19.49
N ILE A 447 5.17 -7.81 -19.67
CA ILE A 447 5.61 -6.76 -20.59
C ILE A 447 6.28 -7.35 -21.82
N LEU A 448 6.07 -6.66 -22.94
CA LEU A 448 6.77 -6.90 -24.19
C LEU A 448 8.24 -6.47 -24.12
N LYS A 449 9.03 -6.86 -25.12
CA LYS A 449 10.44 -6.46 -25.16
C LYS A 449 10.56 -4.94 -25.40
N SER A 450 11.68 -4.35 -24.99
CA SER A 450 11.91 -2.92 -25.18
C SER A 450 11.81 -2.53 -26.66
N GLY A 451 11.01 -1.49 -26.96
CA GLY A 451 10.75 -1.02 -28.33
C GLY A 451 9.57 -1.72 -29.04
N ASP A 452 8.91 -2.64 -28.35
CA ASP A 452 7.74 -3.38 -28.81
C ASP A 452 6.44 -2.80 -28.22
N ASN A 453 5.29 -3.08 -28.85
CA ASN A 453 3.99 -2.61 -28.37
C ASN A 453 2.82 -3.45 -28.93
N ILE A 454 1.66 -3.34 -28.29
CA ILE A 454 0.43 -4.01 -28.67
C ILE A 454 0.03 -3.79 -30.14
N GLU A 455 0.26 -2.59 -30.71
CA GLU A 455 -0.11 -2.27 -32.10
C GLU A 455 0.63 -3.11 -33.15
N LYS A 456 1.72 -3.79 -32.78
CA LYS A 456 2.46 -4.72 -33.66
C LYS A 456 1.96 -6.15 -33.58
N HIS A 457 1.16 -6.49 -32.57
CA HIS A 457 0.73 -7.86 -32.27
C HIS A 457 -0.75 -8.11 -32.56
N VAL A 458 -1.57 -7.07 -32.57
CA VAL A 458 -3.02 -7.20 -32.78
C VAL A 458 -3.54 -6.16 -33.78
N SER A 459 -4.71 -6.41 -34.33
CA SER A 459 -5.37 -5.53 -35.29
C SER A 459 -5.78 -4.19 -34.69
N GLY A 460 -5.96 -3.18 -35.54
CA GLY A 460 -6.46 -1.87 -35.12
C GLY A 460 -7.82 -1.93 -34.41
N GLU A 461 -8.70 -2.85 -34.82
CA GLU A 461 -9.99 -3.09 -34.17
C GLU A 461 -9.81 -3.58 -32.72
N ALA A 462 -8.90 -4.52 -32.47
CA ALA A 462 -8.59 -5.01 -31.13
C ALA A 462 -8.01 -3.89 -30.24
N VAL A 463 -7.14 -3.05 -30.80
CA VAL A 463 -6.58 -1.88 -30.11
C VAL A 463 -7.68 -0.90 -29.71
N GLU A 464 -8.61 -0.58 -30.61
CA GLU A 464 -9.71 0.35 -30.31
C GLU A 464 -10.68 -0.22 -29.27
N ALA A 465 -11.02 -1.51 -29.36
CA ALA A 465 -11.82 -2.18 -28.33
C ALA A 465 -11.18 -2.06 -26.94
N TYR A 466 -9.86 -2.24 -26.86
CA TYR A 466 -9.12 -2.10 -25.60
C TYR A 466 -9.04 -0.65 -25.10
N LYS A 467 -8.84 0.32 -26.00
CA LYS A 467 -8.85 1.76 -25.66
C LYS A 467 -10.19 2.20 -25.11
N GLU A 468 -11.31 1.75 -25.69
CA GLU A 468 -12.64 2.03 -25.17
C GLU A 468 -12.81 1.49 -23.74
N LYS A 469 -12.37 0.26 -23.48
CA LYS A 469 -12.42 -0.30 -22.12
C LYS A 469 -11.53 0.44 -21.15
N THR A 470 -10.33 0.82 -21.58
CA THR A 470 -9.41 1.60 -20.74
C THR A 470 -10.03 2.93 -20.35
N LYS A 471 -10.64 3.66 -21.30
CA LYS A 471 -11.38 4.90 -21.01
C LYS A 471 -12.51 4.69 -20.02
N LEU A 472 -13.27 3.60 -20.17
CA LEU A 472 -14.34 3.26 -19.24
C LEU A 472 -13.78 3.00 -17.82
N PHE A 473 -12.69 2.25 -17.70
CA PHE A 473 -12.03 2.04 -16.41
C PHE A 473 -11.54 3.33 -15.77
N GLU A 474 -10.92 4.23 -16.55
CA GLU A 474 -10.48 5.54 -16.07
C GLU A 474 -11.65 6.35 -15.51
N GLN A 475 -12.79 6.36 -16.22
CA GLN A 475 -14.01 7.04 -15.78
C GLN A 475 -14.55 6.46 -14.47
N MET A 476 -14.58 5.14 -14.34
CA MET A 476 -15.18 4.46 -13.17
C MET A 476 -14.29 4.52 -11.93
N THR A 477 -12.99 4.32 -12.09
CA THR A 477 -12.04 4.22 -10.96
C THR A 477 -11.45 5.56 -10.55
N LYS A 478 -11.67 6.62 -11.35
CA LYS A 478 -10.90 7.87 -11.27
C LYS A 478 -9.38 7.62 -11.30
N SER A 479 -8.95 6.45 -11.80
CA SER A 479 -7.55 6.07 -11.91
C SER A 479 -6.97 6.58 -13.23
N ASN A 480 -5.65 6.81 -13.22
CA ASN A 480 -4.94 7.43 -14.33
C ASN A 480 -4.04 6.41 -15.04
N GLN A 481 -4.67 5.36 -15.58
CA GLN A 481 -4.03 4.25 -16.31
C GLN A 481 -4.38 4.33 -17.82
N PRO A 482 -3.95 5.39 -18.55
CA PRO A 482 -4.28 5.52 -19.96
C PRO A 482 -3.61 4.43 -20.77
N TYR A 483 -4.23 4.14 -21.91
CA TYR A 483 -3.74 3.19 -22.91
C TYR A 483 -2.23 3.32 -23.15
N ASP A 484 -1.71 4.55 -23.25
CA ASP A 484 -0.29 4.82 -23.47
C ASP A 484 0.66 4.28 -22.39
N LYS A 485 0.19 4.07 -21.16
CA LYS A 485 0.96 3.43 -20.09
C LYS A 485 0.93 1.91 -20.15
N LEU A 486 -0.10 1.35 -20.80
CA LEU A 486 -0.37 -0.09 -20.81
C LEU A 486 0.02 -0.75 -22.13
N LYS A 487 0.22 0.01 -23.22
CA LYS A 487 0.50 -0.50 -24.57
C LYS A 487 1.76 -1.35 -24.71
N ASN A 488 2.65 -1.32 -23.73
CA ASN A 488 3.86 -2.15 -23.71
C ASN A 488 3.63 -3.51 -23.02
N ASN A 489 2.43 -3.76 -22.48
CA ASN A 489 2.09 -5.05 -21.90
C ASN A 489 1.69 -6.05 -22.99
N LYS A 490 1.87 -7.34 -22.72
CA LYS A 490 1.44 -8.42 -23.61
C LYS A 490 -0.08 -8.34 -23.83
N PRO A 491 -0.58 -8.42 -25.08
CA PRO A 491 -2.00 -8.17 -25.37
C PRO A 491 -2.94 -9.14 -24.64
N GLN A 492 -2.56 -10.42 -24.50
CA GLN A 492 -3.38 -11.39 -23.78
C GLN A 492 -3.50 -11.08 -22.28
N ILE A 493 -2.42 -10.58 -21.65
CA ILE A 493 -2.45 -10.17 -20.24
C ILE A 493 -3.37 -8.96 -20.06
N LEU A 494 -3.38 -8.03 -21.02
CA LEU A 494 -4.29 -6.88 -21.00
C LEU A 494 -5.75 -7.31 -21.10
N ALA A 495 -6.07 -8.28 -21.96
CA ALA A 495 -7.43 -8.81 -22.10
C ALA A 495 -7.92 -9.47 -20.80
N VAL A 496 -7.12 -10.36 -20.21
CA VAL A 496 -7.48 -11.07 -18.96
C VAL A 496 -7.65 -10.09 -17.80
N ASN A 497 -6.67 -9.21 -17.57
CA ASN A 497 -6.71 -8.24 -16.47
C ASN A 497 -7.89 -7.26 -16.59
N SER A 498 -8.36 -6.98 -17.82
CA SER A 498 -9.54 -6.13 -18.03
C SER A 498 -10.80 -6.78 -17.45
N ILE A 499 -11.01 -8.07 -17.70
CA ILE A 499 -12.18 -8.79 -17.17
C ILE A 499 -12.15 -8.78 -15.64
N ASP A 500 -11.00 -9.09 -15.03
CA ASP A 500 -10.81 -9.03 -13.58
C ASP A 500 -11.07 -7.63 -13.01
N SER A 501 -10.56 -6.61 -13.68
CA SER A 501 -10.76 -5.22 -13.26
C SER A 501 -12.24 -4.84 -13.29
N PHE A 502 -12.98 -5.23 -14.33
CA PHE A 502 -14.43 -4.99 -14.41
C PHE A 502 -15.17 -5.62 -13.22
N ILE A 503 -14.92 -6.90 -12.95
CA ILE A 503 -15.62 -7.60 -11.87
C ILE A 503 -15.35 -6.94 -10.52
N ASN A 504 -14.08 -6.59 -10.26
CA ASN A 504 -13.68 -5.93 -9.01
C ASN A 504 -14.26 -4.52 -8.84
N ILE A 505 -14.32 -3.72 -9.92
CA ILE A 505 -14.84 -2.34 -9.88
C ILE A 505 -16.35 -2.33 -9.59
N TYR A 506 -17.09 -3.26 -10.19
CA TYR A 506 -18.55 -3.25 -10.11
C TYR A 506 -19.09 -3.97 -8.88
N LYS A 507 -18.36 -4.93 -8.30
CA LYS A 507 -18.76 -5.62 -7.06
C LYS A 507 -17.55 -5.88 -6.16
N GLU A 508 -17.26 -4.92 -5.28
CA GLU A 508 -16.17 -4.96 -4.28
C GLU A 508 -16.18 -6.21 -3.37
N ASN A 509 -17.32 -6.90 -3.26
CA ASN A 509 -17.53 -8.05 -2.39
C ASN A 509 -17.33 -9.43 -3.05
N LEU A 510 -16.78 -9.51 -4.27
CA LEU A 510 -16.56 -10.79 -4.98
C LEU A 510 -15.19 -11.45 -4.72
N ASN A 511 -14.39 -10.87 -3.83
CA ASN A 511 -13.05 -11.36 -3.53
C ASN A 511 -12.99 -12.58 -2.58
N TYR A 512 -14.13 -13.06 -2.08
CA TYR A 512 -14.23 -14.18 -1.13
C TYR A 512 -14.29 -15.54 -1.85
N SER A 513 -13.31 -15.83 -2.70
CA SER A 513 -13.32 -17.05 -3.50
C SER A 513 -13.06 -18.32 -2.67
N PRO A 514 -13.66 -19.48 -3.04
CA PRO A 514 -13.43 -20.76 -2.35
C PRO A 514 -11.96 -21.15 -2.28
N ASN A 515 -11.17 -20.81 -3.30
CA ASN A 515 -9.73 -21.08 -3.32
C ASN A 515 -9.00 -20.30 -2.21
N ARG A 516 -9.29 -19.00 -2.08
CA ARG A 516 -8.72 -18.15 -1.02
C ARG A 516 -9.12 -18.62 0.36
N TYR A 517 -10.36 -19.07 0.52
CA TYR A 517 -10.82 -19.61 1.80
C TYR A 517 -10.11 -20.91 2.18
N VAL A 518 -9.91 -21.83 1.24
CA VAL A 518 -9.15 -23.07 1.49
C VAL A 518 -7.70 -22.76 1.91
N ILE A 519 -7.03 -21.81 1.24
CA ILE A 519 -5.68 -21.36 1.62
C ILE A 519 -5.69 -20.72 3.02
N TYR A 520 -6.69 -19.90 3.32
CA TYR A 520 -6.86 -19.31 4.65
C TYR A 520 -7.06 -20.40 5.72
N SER A 521 -7.95 -21.36 5.51
CA SER A 521 -8.25 -22.46 6.43
C SER A 521 -7.02 -23.35 6.65
N ALA A 522 -6.25 -23.65 5.59
CA ALA A 522 -4.98 -24.35 5.70
C ALA A 522 -4.00 -23.63 6.65
N SER A 523 -3.89 -22.30 6.51
CA SER A 523 -3.05 -21.46 7.37
C SER A 523 -3.52 -21.48 8.83
N GLN A 524 -4.82 -21.36 9.08
CA GLN A 524 -5.38 -21.41 10.44
C GLN A 524 -5.10 -22.76 11.13
N ASN A 525 -5.18 -23.85 10.37
CA ASN A 525 -4.93 -25.20 10.85
C ASN A 525 -3.45 -25.62 10.79
N LYS A 526 -2.54 -24.71 10.39
CA LYS A 526 -1.09 -24.96 10.24
C LYS A 526 -0.76 -26.13 9.31
N LEU A 527 -1.59 -26.32 8.28
CA LEU A 527 -1.40 -27.35 7.27
C LEU A 527 -0.42 -26.86 6.19
N PRO A 528 0.51 -27.70 5.72
CA PRO A 528 1.38 -27.36 4.61
C PRO A 528 0.57 -27.15 3.33
N LEU A 529 0.89 -26.08 2.60
CA LEU A 529 0.31 -25.77 1.30
C LEU A 529 1.22 -26.30 0.19
N ILE A 530 0.65 -27.06 -0.75
CA ILE A 530 1.36 -27.73 -1.83
C ILE A 530 0.83 -27.20 -3.17
N GLU A 531 1.66 -26.49 -3.93
CA GLU A 531 1.32 -25.99 -5.26
C GLU A 531 1.64 -27.06 -6.32
N LEU A 532 0.66 -27.42 -7.16
CA LEU A 532 0.86 -28.38 -8.26
C LEU A 532 1.70 -27.80 -9.40
N THR A 533 1.62 -26.49 -9.64
CA THR A 533 2.34 -25.82 -10.73
C THR A 533 2.98 -24.53 -10.22
N ASP A 534 4.12 -24.18 -10.80
CA ASP A 534 4.70 -22.85 -10.61
C ASP A 534 3.75 -21.77 -11.14
N LYS A 535 3.32 -20.87 -10.25
CA LYS A 535 2.43 -19.74 -10.58
C LYS A 535 2.88 -18.87 -11.74
N TYR A 536 4.18 -18.67 -11.93
CA TYR A 536 4.68 -17.85 -13.03
C TYR A 536 4.59 -18.58 -14.35
N LYS A 537 4.79 -19.90 -14.37
CA LYS A 537 4.57 -20.72 -15.56
C LYS A 537 3.12 -20.62 -16.07
N LEU A 538 2.13 -20.65 -15.17
CA LEU A 538 0.72 -20.45 -15.55
C LEU A 538 0.49 -19.08 -16.21
N ILE A 539 1.04 -18.03 -15.62
CA ILE A 539 0.90 -16.65 -16.13
C ILE A 539 1.65 -16.47 -17.46
N GLU A 540 2.85 -17.05 -17.59
CA GLU A 540 3.63 -17.02 -18.83
C GLU A 540 2.92 -17.75 -19.97
N GLU A 541 2.34 -18.92 -19.71
CA GLU A 541 1.62 -19.69 -20.74
C GLU A 541 0.40 -18.93 -21.28
N VAL A 542 -0.36 -18.27 -20.39
CA VAL A 542 -1.46 -17.39 -20.80
C VAL A 542 -0.92 -16.15 -21.50
N GLY A 543 0.09 -15.49 -20.95
CA GLY A 543 0.62 -14.23 -21.49
C GLY A 543 1.30 -14.38 -22.85
N ASN A 544 1.85 -15.56 -23.15
CA ASN A 544 2.50 -15.90 -24.42
C ASN A 544 1.51 -16.51 -25.44
N ALA A 545 0.21 -16.24 -25.32
CA ALA A 545 -0.77 -16.66 -26.30
C ALA A 545 -0.40 -16.15 -27.72
N PRO A 546 -0.71 -16.93 -28.78
CA PRO A 546 -0.54 -16.47 -30.16
C PRO A 546 -1.25 -15.14 -30.42
N ASP A 547 -0.69 -14.33 -31.30
CA ASP A 547 -1.24 -13.01 -31.67
C ASP A 547 -2.71 -13.07 -32.08
N GLU A 548 -3.14 -14.12 -32.81
CA GLU A 548 -4.55 -14.35 -33.18
C GLU A 548 -5.47 -14.51 -31.96
N VAL A 549 -4.99 -15.21 -30.91
CA VAL A 549 -5.73 -15.40 -29.66
C VAL A 549 -5.80 -14.11 -28.86
N ALA A 550 -4.69 -13.37 -28.83
CA ALA A 550 -4.59 -12.08 -28.17
C ALA A 550 -5.51 -11.03 -28.83
N ASP A 551 -5.52 -10.98 -30.17
CA ASP A 551 -6.41 -10.15 -30.97
C ASP A 551 -7.87 -10.48 -30.71
N ALA A 552 -8.24 -11.77 -30.76
CA ALA A 552 -9.61 -12.21 -30.49
C ALA A 552 -10.04 -11.89 -29.06
N SER A 553 -9.17 -12.09 -28.06
CA SER A 553 -9.46 -11.82 -26.65
C SER A 553 -9.74 -10.34 -26.39
N LEU A 554 -8.98 -9.43 -27.02
CA LEU A 554 -9.21 -7.99 -26.89
C LEU A 554 -10.49 -7.55 -27.61
N LYS A 555 -10.81 -8.11 -28.78
CA LYS A 555 -12.08 -7.84 -29.47
C LYS A 555 -13.27 -8.29 -28.65
N LEU A 556 -13.19 -9.45 -27.99
CA LEU A 556 -14.26 -9.98 -27.14
C LEU A 556 -14.60 -9.05 -25.96
N LEU A 557 -13.69 -8.16 -25.55
CA LEU A 557 -13.98 -7.17 -24.51
C LEU A 557 -15.20 -6.31 -24.87
N LYS A 558 -15.51 -6.08 -26.16
CA LYS A 558 -16.71 -5.31 -26.56
C LYS A 558 -18.01 -5.90 -25.99
N TYR A 559 -18.07 -7.23 -25.80
CA TYR A 559 -19.22 -7.95 -25.25
C TYR A 559 -19.20 -8.08 -23.72
N TYR A 560 -18.29 -7.37 -23.06
CA TYR A 560 -18.15 -7.36 -21.61
C TYR A 560 -18.55 -6.00 -21.04
N SER A 561 -19.57 -5.98 -20.17
CA SER A 561 -20.11 -4.79 -19.51
C SER A 561 -20.41 -5.04 -18.03
N ASP A 562 -20.96 -4.03 -17.36
CA ASP A 562 -21.45 -4.10 -15.99
C ASP A 562 -22.44 -5.26 -15.77
N LYS A 563 -23.31 -5.53 -16.74
CA LYS A 563 -24.30 -6.62 -16.69
C LYS A 563 -23.67 -8.01 -16.70
N ASN A 564 -22.44 -8.17 -17.21
CA ASN A 564 -21.75 -9.46 -17.18
C ASN A 564 -21.40 -9.90 -15.75
N VAL A 565 -21.32 -8.95 -14.80
CA VAL A 565 -21.06 -9.26 -13.40
C VAL A 565 -22.24 -10.01 -12.74
N ASP A 566 -23.44 -9.90 -13.28
CA ASP A 566 -24.59 -10.72 -12.84
C ASP A 566 -24.45 -12.18 -13.26
N LYS A 567 -23.82 -12.45 -14.42
CA LYS A 567 -23.46 -13.83 -14.80
C LYS A 567 -22.47 -14.45 -13.82
N THR A 568 -21.55 -13.67 -13.26
CA THR A 568 -20.65 -14.12 -12.18
C THR A 568 -21.40 -14.48 -10.90
N LEU A 569 -22.44 -13.73 -10.52
CA LEU A 569 -23.29 -14.11 -9.38
C LEU A 569 -24.05 -15.42 -9.64
N VAL A 570 -24.60 -15.57 -10.85
CA VAL A 570 -25.30 -16.79 -11.26
C VAL A 570 -24.37 -18.01 -11.24
N LEU A 571 -23.09 -17.83 -11.58
CA LEU A 571 -22.05 -18.85 -11.43
C LEU A 571 -21.80 -19.20 -9.95
N ILE A 572 -21.75 -18.21 -9.06
CA ILE A 572 -21.59 -18.43 -7.61
C ILE A 572 -22.78 -19.23 -7.05
N ASP A 573 -24.01 -18.91 -7.48
CA ASP A 573 -25.21 -19.63 -7.05
C ASP A 573 -25.24 -21.08 -7.57
N ALA A 574 -24.74 -21.34 -8.77
CA ALA A 574 -24.55 -22.70 -9.27
C ALA A 574 -23.47 -23.45 -8.46
N TRP A 575 -22.38 -22.76 -8.12
CA TRP A 575 -21.32 -23.33 -7.28
C TRP A 575 -21.84 -23.73 -5.89
N LYS A 576 -22.68 -22.91 -5.26
CA LYS A 576 -23.30 -23.21 -3.96
C LYS A 576 -24.10 -24.52 -3.97
N LYS A 577 -24.67 -24.91 -5.12
CA LYS A 577 -25.43 -26.16 -5.31
C LYS A 577 -24.56 -27.39 -5.55
N GLY A 578 -23.26 -27.21 -5.80
CA GLY A 578 -22.34 -28.32 -6.07
C GLY A 578 -22.53 -29.01 -7.44
N ASP A 579 -23.31 -28.42 -8.36
CA ASP A 579 -23.56 -28.97 -9.69
C ASP A 579 -22.44 -28.58 -10.67
N ILE A 580 -21.50 -29.49 -10.89
CA ILE A 580 -20.33 -29.25 -11.75
C ILE A 580 -20.70 -29.03 -13.23
N GLU A 581 -21.73 -29.69 -13.76
CA GLU A 581 -22.12 -29.52 -15.16
C GLU A 581 -22.70 -28.13 -15.37
N ASP A 582 -23.56 -27.69 -14.45
CA ASP A 582 -24.16 -26.35 -14.47
C ASP A 582 -23.11 -25.25 -14.31
N ILE A 583 -22.12 -25.45 -13.41
CA ILE A 583 -20.99 -24.53 -13.24
C ILE A 583 -20.19 -24.38 -14.54
N ASN A 584 -19.86 -25.49 -15.20
CA ASN A 584 -19.06 -25.44 -16.43
C ASN A 584 -19.81 -24.80 -17.60
N ASN A 585 -21.11 -25.06 -17.73
CA ASN A 585 -21.95 -24.40 -18.73
C ASN A 585 -21.95 -22.88 -18.52
N LYS A 586 -22.09 -22.43 -17.27
CA LYS A 586 -22.04 -21.00 -16.91
C LYS A 586 -20.66 -20.38 -17.05
N LEU A 587 -19.59 -21.14 -16.81
CA LEU A 587 -18.22 -20.68 -17.06
C LEU A 587 -17.98 -20.37 -18.54
N ASN A 588 -18.67 -21.02 -19.47
CA ASN A 588 -18.53 -20.77 -20.91
C ASN A 588 -19.39 -19.57 -21.38
N ASP A 589 -20.43 -19.21 -20.65
CA ASP A 589 -21.33 -18.09 -20.98
C ASP A 589 -20.89 -16.76 -20.33
N LYS A 590 -19.66 -16.30 -20.63
CA LYS A 590 -19.08 -15.10 -19.99
C LYS A 590 -19.53 -13.77 -20.59
N TYR A 591 -20.08 -13.78 -21.79
CA TYR A 591 -20.30 -12.58 -22.61
C TYR A 591 -21.79 -12.30 -22.83
N ILE A 592 -22.14 -11.03 -23.03
CA ILE A 592 -23.49 -10.62 -23.44
C ILE A 592 -23.39 -10.20 -24.89
N VAL A 593 -24.00 -11.00 -25.77
CA VAL A 593 -23.87 -10.86 -27.22
C VAL A 593 -25.13 -10.18 -27.77
N PRO A 594 -25.01 -9.00 -28.41
CA PRO A 594 -26.12 -8.36 -29.09
C PRO A 594 -26.66 -9.18 -30.25
N ALA A 595 -27.96 -9.03 -30.55
CA ALA A 595 -28.59 -9.67 -31.69
C ALA A 595 -27.92 -9.23 -33.01
N GLY A 596 -27.57 -10.20 -33.86
CA GLY A 596 -26.88 -9.99 -35.14
C GLY A 596 -25.35 -10.05 -35.07
N GLU A 597 -24.75 -10.21 -33.88
CA GLU A 597 -23.30 -10.39 -33.71
C GLU A 597 -22.89 -11.82 -33.33
N GLU A 598 -23.83 -12.77 -33.30
CA GLU A 598 -23.61 -14.13 -32.79
C GLU A 598 -22.55 -14.90 -33.58
N GLU A 599 -22.53 -14.76 -34.91
CA GLU A 599 -21.54 -15.44 -35.74
C GLU A 599 -20.12 -14.91 -35.50
N ILE A 600 -19.98 -13.59 -35.34
CA ILE A 600 -18.70 -12.92 -35.06
C ILE A 600 -18.21 -13.32 -33.67
N TYR A 601 -19.09 -13.21 -32.67
CA TYR A 601 -18.79 -13.66 -31.32
C TYR A 601 -18.35 -15.13 -31.30
N LYS A 602 -19.08 -16.02 -31.96
CA LYS A 602 -18.77 -17.44 -32.01
C LYS A 602 -17.37 -17.69 -32.59
N LYS A 603 -17.04 -17.04 -33.71
CA LYS A 603 -15.70 -17.14 -34.32
C LYS A 603 -14.59 -16.71 -33.37
N LEU A 604 -14.74 -15.55 -32.72
CA LEU A 604 -13.75 -15.02 -31.76
C LEU A 604 -13.64 -15.92 -30.52
N ASN A 605 -14.78 -16.33 -29.96
CA ASN A 605 -14.84 -17.18 -28.78
C ASN A 605 -14.27 -18.57 -29.04
N ASP A 606 -14.47 -19.14 -30.23
CA ASP A 606 -13.89 -20.42 -30.63
C ASP A 606 -12.36 -20.37 -30.68
N ILE A 607 -11.77 -19.28 -31.17
CA ILE A 607 -10.31 -19.07 -31.17
C ILE A 607 -9.77 -19.08 -29.73
N VAL A 608 -10.35 -18.26 -28.86
CA VAL A 608 -9.90 -18.11 -27.47
C VAL A 608 -10.13 -19.39 -26.66
N SER A 609 -11.30 -20.01 -26.80
CA SER A 609 -11.66 -21.22 -26.08
C SER A 609 -10.81 -22.41 -26.49
N LYS A 610 -10.48 -22.56 -27.79
CA LYS A 610 -9.55 -23.62 -28.24
C LYS A 610 -8.18 -23.50 -27.58
N PHE A 611 -7.64 -22.28 -27.50
CA PHE A 611 -6.37 -22.04 -26.83
C PHE A 611 -6.45 -22.34 -25.32
N GLN A 612 -7.48 -21.83 -24.64
CA GLN A 612 -7.70 -22.11 -23.21
C GLN A 612 -7.85 -23.61 -22.93
N ASN A 613 -8.65 -24.31 -23.73
CA ASN A 613 -8.82 -25.76 -23.62
C ASN A 613 -7.52 -26.53 -23.85
N SER A 614 -6.65 -26.06 -24.75
CA SER A 614 -5.33 -26.70 -24.95
C SER A 614 -4.43 -26.61 -23.71
N ILE A 615 -4.44 -25.46 -23.03
CA ILE A 615 -3.74 -25.26 -21.75
C ILE A 615 -4.39 -26.14 -20.67
N ASP A 616 -5.73 -26.13 -20.61
CA ASP A 616 -6.45 -26.86 -19.58
C ASP A 616 -6.29 -28.37 -19.71
N SER A 617 -6.35 -28.95 -20.92
CA SER A 617 -6.09 -30.38 -21.15
C SER A 617 -4.67 -30.79 -20.77
N LYS A 618 -3.67 -29.93 -21.01
CA LYS A 618 -2.29 -30.15 -20.55
C LYS A 618 -2.23 -30.28 -19.03
N TYR A 619 -2.85 -29.33 -18.31
CA TYR A 619 -2.85 -29.35 -16.84
C TYR A 619 -3.76 -30.43 -16.25
N LYS A 620 -4.88 -30.77 -16.87
CA LYS A 620 -5.72 -31.90 -16.48
C LYS A 620 -4.90 -33.18 -16.42
N LYS A 621 -4.09 -33.44 -17.46
CA LYS A 621 -3.19 -34.60 -17.50
C LYS A 621 -2.13 -34.53 -16.39
N GLU A 622 -1.42 -33.42 -16.26
CA GLU A 622 -0.36 -33.24 -15.26
C GLU A 622 -0.89 -33.37 -13.82
N TYR A 623 -2.04 -32.76 -13.52
CA TYR A 623 -2.68 -32.82 -12.21
C TYR A 623 -3.24 -34.19 -11.90
N SER A 624 -3.82 -34.88 -12.89
CA SER A 624 -4.30 -36.24 -12.72
C SER A 624 -3.19 -37.20 -12.29
N GLU A 625 -2.02 -37.12 -12.93
CA GLU A 625 -0.86 -37.95 -12.59
C GLU A 625 -0.30 -37.64 -11.20
N LYS A 626 -0.24 -36.35 -10.81
CA LYS A 626 0.20 -35.93 -9.47
C LYS A 626 -0.76 -36.38 -8.37
N ILE A 627 -2.07 -36.24 -8.60
CA ILE A 627 -3.11 -36.65 -7.65
C ILE A 627 -3.14 -38.17 -7.49
N ASP A 628 -2.98 -38.94 -8.57
CA ASP A 628 -2.80 -40.40 -8.49
C ASP A 628 -1.55 -40.78 -7.67
N GLY A 629 -0.47 -40.00 -7.80
CA GLY A 629 0.71 -40.13 -6.94
C GLY A 629 0.41 -39.91 -5.46
N TYR A 630 -0.37 -38.89 -5.12
CA TYR A 630 -0.78 -38.61 -3.74
C TYR A 630 -1.67 -39.70 -3.15
N LEU A 631 -2.59 -40.26 -3.95
CA LEU A 631 -3.42 -41.41 -3.54
C LEU A 631 -2.58 -42.66 -3.21
N LYS A 632 -1.37 -42.78 -3.74
CA LYS A 632 -0.42 -43.88 -3.47
C LYS A 632 0.50 -43.62 -2.28
N ASP A 633 0.69 -42.37 -1.88
CA ASP A 633 1.57 -41.94 -0.78
C ASP A 633 1.00 -42.26 0.62
N LYS A 634 -0.21 -42.85 0.70
CA LYS A 634 -0.94 -43.17 1.96
C LYS A 634 -1.09 -41.99 2.92
N LYS A 635 -1.11 -40.78 2.36
CA LYS A 635 -1.33 -39.55 3.12
C LYS A 635 -2.66 -38.94 2.73
N LYS A 636 -3.31 -38.32 3.71
CA LYS A 636 -4.62 -37.69 3.52
C LYS A 636 -4.43 -36.26 3.04
N TYR A 637 -4.68 -36.00 1.75
CA TYR A 637 -4.62 -34.64 1.20
C TYR A 637 -6.03 -34.07 0.95
N PHE A 638 -6.15 -32.75 1.07
CA PHE A 638 -7.30 -32.00 0.59
C PHE A 638 -6.90 -31.23 -0.66
N VAL A 639 -7.43 -31.60 -1.82
CA VAL A 639 -7.02 -31.07 -3.13
C VAL A 639 -8.07 -30.09 -3.64
N ALA A 640 -7.76 -28.79 -3.65
CA ALA A 640 -8.63 -27.74 -4.15
C ALA A 640 -8.13 -27.21 -5.50
N LEU A 641 -8.93 -27.39 -6.56
CA LEU A 641 -8.59 -26.94 -7.92
C LEU A 641 -9.79 -26.25 -8.59
N PRO A 642 -9.55 -25.36 -9.57
CA PRO A 642 -10.63 -24.83 -10.40
C PRO A 642 -11.51 -25.92 -10.99
N THR A 643 -12.84 -25.75 -10.91
CA THR A 643 -13.83 -26.78 -11.30
C THR A 643 -13.62 -27.36 -12.70
N LYS A 644 -13.14 -26.54 -13.63
CA LYS A 644 -12.81 -26.91 -15.01
C LYS A 644 -11.84 -28.11 -15.15
N TYR A 645 -11.04 -28.42 -14.13
CA TYR A 645 -10.10 -29.54 -14.17
C TYR A 645 -10.74 -30.90 -13.86
N PHE A 646 -11.92 -30.94 -13.23
CA PHE A 646 -12.51 -32.19 -12.74
C PHE A 646 -13.38 -32.92 -13.76
N SER A 647 -14.07 -32.18 -14.64
CA SER A 647 -15.08 -32.69 -15.58
C SER A 647 -14.59 -32.84 -17.02
N GLY A 648 -15.35 -33.58 -17.83
CA GLY A 648 -15.05 -33.89 -19.23
C GLY A 648 -14.35 -35.24 -19.42
N GLU A 649 -14.24 -35.72 -20.67
CA GLU A 649 -13.58 -37.00 -20.99
C GLU A 649 -12.12 -37.07 -20.50
N ASP A 650 -11.42 -35.93 -20.53
CA ASP A 650 -10.05 -35.77 -20.07
C ASP A 650 -9.93 -35.28 -18.62
N GLY A 651 -11.05 -35.17 -17.89
CA GLY A 651 -11.10 -34.63 -16.53
C GLY A 651 -10.51 -35.56 -15.46
N ILE A 652 -10.06 -34.96 -14.35
CA ILE A 652 -9.42 -35.68 -13.23
C ILE A 652 -10.34 -36.80 -12.68
N LEU A 653 -11.65 -36.56 -12.59
CA LEU A 653 -12.58 -37.57 -12.04
C LEU A 653 -12.64 -38.82 -12.92
N LYS A 654 -12.77 -38.67 -14.24
CA LYS A 654 -12.77 -39.81 -15.17
C LYS A 654 -11.42 -40.51 -15.21
N TYR A 655 -10.33 -39.76 -15.16
CA TYR A 655 -8.99 -40.34 -15.07
C TYR A 655 -8.85 -41.25 -13.84
N LEU A 656 -9.22 -40.75 -12.65
CA LEU A 656 -9.14 -41.54 -11.42
C LEU A 656 -10.09 -42.74 -11.43
N GLN A 657 -11.30 -42.59 -11.98
CA GLN A 657 -12.22 -43.71 -12.16
C GLN A 657 -11.61 -44.81 -13.05
N SER A 658 -10.92 -44.43 -14.14
CA SER A 658 -10.24 -45.37 -15.04
C SER A 658 -9.07 -46.12 -14.37
N LYS A 659 -8.53 -45.58 -13.26
CA LYS A 659 -7.49 -46.21 -12.44
C LYS A 659 -8.06 -47.13 -11.35
N GLY A 660 -9.37 -47.24 -11.24
CA GLY A 660 -10.06 -48.11 -10.27
C GLY A 660 -10.38 -47.45 -8.93
N TYR A 661 -10.23 -46.13 -8.79
CA TYR A 661 -10.63 -45.41 -7.57
C TYR A 661 -12.15 -45.28 -7.46
N THR A 662 -12.67 -45.39 -6.24
CA THR A 662 -14.10 -45.12 -5.96
C THR A 662 -14.30 -43.63 -5.74
N ILE A 663 -15.26 -43.05 -6.45
CA ILE A 663 -15.58 -41.62 -6.43
C ILE A 663 -16.99 -41.42 -5.90
N GLU A 664 -17.11 -40.70 -4.80
CA GLU A 664 -18.40 -40.36 -4.18
C GLU A 664 -18.52 -38.84 -4.07
N GLN A 665 -19.59 -38.27 -4.63
CA GLN A 665 -19.88 -36.84 -4.46
C GLN A 665 -20.41 -36.58 -3.05
N VAL A 666 -19.80 -35.63 -2.35
CA VAL A 666 -20.24 -35.20 -1.02
C VAL A 666 -21.43 -34.26 -1.19
N LYS A 667 -22.59 -34.65 -0.66
CA LYS A 667 -23.85 -33.90 -0.71
C LYS A 667 -24.24 -33.32 0.64
#